data_AF-A0A9D2UJI2-F1
#
_entry.id   AF-A0A9D2UJI2-F1
#
_cell.length_a   1.000
_cell.length_b   1.000
_cell.length_c   1.000
_cell.angle_alpha   90.00
_cell.angle_beta   90.00
_cell.angle_gamma   90.00
#
_symmetry.space_group_name_H-M   'P 1'
#
loop_
_entity.id
_entity.type
_entity.pdbx_description
1 polymer ?
#
loop_
_entity_poly.entity_id
_entity_poly.type
_entity_poly.pdbx_seq_one_letter_code
_entity_poly.pdbx_strand_id
1 'polypeptide(L)'
;MAKPNCIMRINMLLSLTLASTAIFAQATNERISMEGVDVMASITFGEENEIGENMVGIYELPYSNSYRPLTSTPLISGFFAGGSTYHDGKIYCNRYDDSGNTQLVRPVWQVYDADTYQLLYERELGDNCEYTTRSLAYDRTTDMIYGFVTDYSDTHLVRIDPETGEMTRIGENFERYNHYGSLACSRDGQLFAIVVDNDYEAGTSDLMLAKIRKTDARLVKVGSISCNNLMGEDLLIYMNYDQALFFNNETDELYWFMGSSSTELNDLYTPLFRINTLTAEATLVSYMDKVHHISGAFLKEPDQGAPAIIRDFSFIADQEGAVSGRLQIDMPQTTYGGSSLDGMPLTLTVSEGGTTIISAETTGGETFISDELSLSGGTHTLSVTVSNDVGNSPTVEREIYVGYDIPAAPSNVTLTYEGLTTTLTWDAPTEGINGMPINPDNFTYTVVRYPYEVTVAEGLKECRFVETHPADMTRYIYTVRAIDGDRVGEFSYSNALIIGEPLRPPYGGIFTDVADMYNYYTLIDANGDGYCWTYDSNTASAVYIYNQFEDADDWMISPLITFEAATTYELTFKAYSSMAEYPESLEVRLGRDRTPEAMTELLLELPEVPAVDEDNPVQEFSTEFTTDDEGLYFYGFHVVSPMFHEYLYIFDIKVQAKGSGQGLSDNTQQSIRVVTGERHLSINNPERLEMAIYDTRGISVCRTNDSDVELELPEGIYIIKTPDGVQKTMVH
;
A
#
# COMPACT_ATOMS: atom_id res chain seq x y z
N MET A 1 11.87 -28.22 0.31
CA MET A 1 11.14 -27.70 -0.87
C MET A 1 9.99 -26.86 -0.35
N ALA A 2 9.73 -25.63 -0.77
CA ALA A 2 10.53 -24.44 -1.05
C ALA A 2 9.53 -23.28 -0.80
N LYS A 3 10.02 -22.12 -0.35
CA LYS A 3 9.23 -20.96 0.12
C LYS A 3 8.34 -20.34 -0.99
N PRO A 4 7.22 -19.68 -0.63
CA PRO A 4 6.47 -18.80 -1.54
C PRO A 4 7.12 -17.41 -1.58
N ASN A 5 7.09 -16.72 -2.73
CA ASN A 5 7.20 -15.25 -2.77
C ASN A 5 6.70 -14.69 -4.12
N CYS A 6 5.80 -13.69 -3.98
CA CYS A 6 5.65 -12.47 -4.77
C CYS A 6 5.87 -12.55 -6.28
N ILE A 7 4.77 -12.49 -7.05
CA ILE A 7 4.51 -11.65 -8.25
C ILE A 7 3.13 -12.09 -8.77
N MET A 8 2.07 -11.42 -8.28
CA MET A 8 0.76 -11.27 -8.94
C MET A 8 -0.15 -10.36 -8.08
N ARG A 9 0.39 -9.21 -7.68
CA ARG A 9 -0.38 -8.06 -7.16
C ARG A 9 -0.10 -6.79 -7.96
N ILE A 10 0.32 -6.95 -9.22
CA ILE A 10 0.48 -5.88 -10.21
C ILE A 10 -0.25 -6.37 -11.46
N ASN A 11 -1.57 -6.20 -11.46
CA ASN A 11 -2.43 -6.24 -12.65
C ASN A 11 -3.80 -5.58 -12.36
N MET A 12 -3.79 -4.55 -11.51
CA MET A 12 -4.98 -3.77 -11.19
C MET A 12 -4.67 -2.27 -11.24
N LEU A 13 -4.00 -1.84 -12.31
CA LEU A 13 -3.80 -0.43 -12.66
C LEU A 13 -3.34 -0.38 -14.12
N LEU A 14 -4.28 -0.45 -15.05
CA LEU A 14 -4.31 0.20 -16.38
C LEU A 14 -5.37 -0.50 -17.26
N SER A 15 -6.61 -0.04 -17.18
CA SER A 15 -7.57 -0.14 -18.28
C SER A 15 -8.61 0.97 -18.12
N LEU A 16 -8.15 2.21 -18.31
CA LEU A 16 -9.05 3.32 -18.59
C LEU A 16 -9.49 3.22 -20.07
N THR A 17 -10.76 3.54 -20.27
CA THR A 17 -11.50 3.75 -21.54
C THR A 17 -12.02 2.51 -22.28
N LEU A 18 -13.21 2.04 -21.86
CA LEU A 18 -14.37 1.88 -22.73
C LEU A 18 -15.68 1.86 -21.90
N ALA A 19 -16.45 2.95 -22.03
CA ALA A 19 -17.89 3.09 -21.80
C ALA A 19 -18.53 2.63 -20.45
N SER A 20 -18.53 3.56 -19.49
CA SER A 20 -19.67 4.00 -18.67
C SER A 20 -20.85 3.02 -18.42
N THR A 21 -20.78 2.28 -17.31
CA THR A 21 -21.82 2.22 -16.24
C THR A 21 -21.20 1.49 -15.03
N ALA A 22 -20.27 2.14 -14.34
CA ALA A 22 -19.94 1.80 -12.96
C ALA A 22 -20.51 2.94 -12.11
N ILE A 23 -21.73 2.76 -11.61
CA ILE A 23 -22.34 3.68 -10.67
C ILE A 23 -21.65 3.44 -9.32
N PHE A 24 -21.07 4.49 -8.77
CA PHE A 24 -20.27 4.53 -7.56
C PHE A 24 -20.97 3.88 -6.36
N ALA A 25 -20.36 2.88 -5.72
CA ALA A 25 -20.63 2.63 -4.30
C ALA A 25 -20.31 3.93 -3.56
N GLN A 26 -21.29 4.53 -2.90
CA GLN A 26 -21.09 5.80 -2.22
C GLN A 26 -20.21 5.54 -1.00
N ALA A 27 -18.96 6.02 -1.02
CA ALA A 27 -18.10 6.01 0.15
C ALA A 27 -18.69 6.97 1.21
N THR A 28 -19.64 6.50 1.99
CA THR A 28 -20.25 7.25 3.10
C THR A 28 -19.56 6.84 4.39
N ASN A 29 -18.87 7.77 5.03
CA ASN A 29 -18.44 7.66 6.43
C ASN A 29 -18.55 9.05 7.08
N GLU A 30 -19.79 9.46 7.39
CA GLU A 30 -20.08 10.72 8.08
C GLU A 30 -19.91 10.55 9.59
N ARG A 31 -19.28 11.54 10.22
CA ARG A 31 -19.09 11.56 11.68
C ARG A 31 -20.38 11.97 12.37
N ILE A 32 -20.91 11.10 13.23
CA ILE A 32 -22.24 11.28 13.87
C ILE A 32 -22.22 11.92 15.26
N SER A 33 -21.03 12.19 15.81
CA SER A 33 -20.79 12.65 17.18
C SER A 33 -19.60 13.61 17.23
N MET A 34 -19.36 14.26 18.37
CA MET A 34 -18.15 15.08 18.57
C MET A 34 -16.90 14.23 18.84
N GLU A 35 -15.70 14.82 18.72
CA GLU A 35 -14.44 14.07 18.85
C GLU A 35 -14.34 13.45 20.24
N GLY A 36 -13.81 12.23 20.35
CA GLY A 36 -13.72 11.49 21.61
C GLY A 36 -15.04 10.95 22.17
N VAL A 37 -16.15 11.07 21.43
CA VAL A 37 -17.45 10.43 21.74
C VAL A 37 -17.72 9.37 20.70
N ASP A 38 -17.46 8.11 21.04
CA ASP A 38 -17.64 6.99 20.13
C ASP A 38 -18.90 6.17 20.41
N VAL A 39 -19.32 5.41 19.41
CA VAL A 39 -20.45 4.49 19.52
C VAL A 39 -19.98 3.25 20.26
N MET A 40 -20.79 2.81 21.22
CA MET A 40 -20.66 1.51 21.86
C MET A 40 -21.82 0.65 21.40
N ALA A 41 -21.58 -0.63 21.14
CA ALA A 41 -22.61 -1.55 20.68
C ALA A 41 -22.50 -2.93 21.34
N SER A 42 -23.64 -3.46 21.79
CA SER A 42 -23.81 -4.85 22.19
C SER A 42 -23.97 -5.73 20.96
N ILE A 43 -22.92 -6.48 20.61
CA ILE A 43 -22.91 -7.39 19.46
C ILE A 43 -23.20 -8.80 19.97
N THR A 44 -24.34 -9.37 19.56
CA THR A 44 -24.78 -10.74 19.90
C THR A 44 -24.31 -11.78 18.88
N PHE A 45 -23.91 -11.32 17.69
CA PHE A 45 -23.28 -12.10 16.64
C PHE A 45 -22.59 -11.14 15.66
N GLY A 46 -21.44 -11.51 15.11
CA GLY A 46 -20.79 -10.74 14.03
C GLY A 46 -19.72 -11.58 13.34
N GLU A 47 -19.62 -11.49 12.02
CA GLU A 47 -18.59 -12.20 11.26
C GLU A 47 -17.23 -11.48 11.36
N GLU A 48 -16.20 -12.14 11.92
CA GLU A 48 -14.83 -11.62 11.98
C GLU A 48 -14.07 -11.91 10.66
N ASN A 49 -14.35 -13.06 10.04
CA ASN A 49 -13.84 -13.47 8.72
C ASN A 49 -14.73 -14.57 8.11
N GLU A 50 -14.37 -15.13 6.95
CA GLU A 50 -15.15 -16.20 6.27
C GLU A 50 -15.41 -17.47 7.13
N ILE A 51 -14.71 -17.62 8.26
CA ILE A 51 -14.71 -18.84 9.09
C ILE A 51 -14.81 -18.54 10.60
N GLY A 52 -14.89 -17.27 11.02
CA GLY A 52 -14.73 -16.83 12.41
C GLY A 52 -15.81 -15.83 12.82
N GLU A 53 -16.27 -15.96 14.06
CA GLU A 53 -17.29 -15.10 14.68
C GLU A 53 -16.64 -14.25 15.79
N ASN A 54 -17.05 -12.99 15.87
CA ASN A 54 -16.69 -12.10 16.97
C ASN A 54 -17.15 -12.72 18.31
N MET A 55 -16.35 -12.53 19.35
CA MET A 55 -16.79 -12.84 20.71
C MET A 55 -18.01 -11.98 21.07
N VAL A 56 -19.00 -12.56 21.73
CA VAL A 56 -20.23 -11.85 22.08
C VAL A 56 -19.99 -10.88 23.25
N GLY A 57 -20.42 -9.62 23.11
CA GLY A 57 -20.21 -8.59 24.12
C GLY A 57 -20.39 -7.15 23.63
N ILE A 58 -19.92 -6.20 24.43
CA ILE A 58 -19.96 -4.77 24.13
C ILE A 58 -18.62 -4.34 23.54
N TYR A 59 -18.68 -3.68 22.39
CA TYR A 59 -17.53 -3.16 21.65
C TYR A 59 -17.60 -1.65 21.50
N GLU A 60 -16.44 -1.04 21.34
CA GLU A 60 -16.30 0.33 20.84
C GLU A 60 -16.19 0.31 19.31
N LEU A 61 -16.98 1.18 18.68
CA LEU A 61 -17.14 1.34 17.24
C LEU A 61 -16.76 2.79 16.89
N PRO A 62 -15.46 3.11 16.80
CA PRO A 62 -15.03 4.49 16.64
C PRO A 62 -15.23 4.97 15.21
N TYR A 63 -15.39 6.28 15.06
CA TYR A 63 -15.45 6.91 13.74
C TYR A 63 -14.20 6.64 12.88
N SER A 64 -13.03 6.62 13.50
CA SER A 64 -11.73 6.39 12.83
C SER A 64 -11.64 5.02 12.14
N ASN A 65 -12.45 4.06 12.58
CA ASN A 65 -12.56 2.73 11.99
C ASN A 65 -13.92 2.50 11.29
N SER A 66 -14.56 3.57 10.81
CA SER A 66 -15.86 3.53 10.14
C SER A 66 -16.93 2.77 10.94
N TYR A 67 -16.96 2.99 12.26
CA TYR A 67 -17.88 2.34 13.19
C TYR A 67 -17.77 0.81 13.21
N ARG A 68 -16.61 0.25 12.89
CA ARG A 68 -16.30 -1.18 13.05
C ARG A 68 -15.65 -1.45 14.41
N PRO A 69 -15.88 -2.62 15.02
CA PRO A 69 -15.22 -3.01 16.27
C PRO A 69 -13.69 -2.87 16.18
N LEU A 70 -13.06 -2.26 17.19
CA LEU A 70 -11.61 -2.05 17.24
C LEU A 70 -10.79 -3.31 17.57
N THR A 71 -11.37 -4.26 18.28
CA THR A 71 -10.67 -5.37 18.94
C THR A 71 -11.34 -6.70 18.63
N SER A 72 -10.58 -7.80 18.67
CA SER A 72 -11.11 -9.17 18.56
C SER A 72 -11.78 -9.67 19.86
N THR A 73 -11.66 -8.91 20.96
CA THR A 73 -12.30 -9.19 22.25
C THR A 73 -13.13 -8.00 22.70
N PRO A 74 -14.36 -8.20 23.23
CA PRO A 74 -15.21 -7.11 23.68
C PRO A 74 -14.64 -6.45 24.94
N LEU A 75 -15.00 -5.17 25.16
CA LEU A 75 -14.71 -4.43 26.39
C LEU A 75 -15.45 -5.06 27.58
N ILE A 76 -16.67 -5.53 27.34
CA ILE A 76 -17.46 -6.31 28.29
C ILE A 76 -17.94 -7.57 27.59
N SER A 77 -17.47 -8.74 28.01
CA SER A 77 -17.91 -10.02 27.45
C SER A 77 -19.24 -10.47 28.07
N GLY A 78 -20.18 -10.92 27.23
CA GLY A 78 -21.46 -11.46 27.67
C GLY A 78 -22.55 -11.39 26.62
N PHE A 79 -23.49 -12.33 26.66
CA PHE A 79 -24.69 -12.31 25.81
C PHE A 79 -25.69 -11.27 26.30
N PHE A 80 -25.73 -10.12 25.62
CA PHE A 80 -26.62 -9.02 25.95
C PHE A 80 -27.83 -8.98 25.01
N ALA A 81 -28.45 -10.13 24.69
CA ALA A 81 -29.62 -10.18 23.80
C ALA A 81 -30.82 -9.36 24.31
N GLY A 82 -30.85 -9.08 25.62
CA GLY A 82 -31.81 -8.16 26.22
C GLY A 82 -31.65 -6.69 25.82
N GLY A 83 -30.52 -6.34 25.21
CA GLY A 83 -30.12 -4.99 24.88
C GLY A 83 -29.31 -4.30 25.97
N SER A 84 -28.80 -3.13 25.60
CA SER A 84 -27.99 -2.25 26.46
C SER A 84 -28.29 -0.78 26.18
N THR A 85 -28.11 0.06 27.18
CA THR A 85 -28.20 1.52 27.04
C THR A 85 -27.20 2.18 27.98
N TYR A 86 -26.87 3.44 27.71
CA TYR A 86 -25.95 4.23 28.52
C TYR A 86 -26.62 5.50 29.05
N HIS A 87 -26.24 5.86 30.27
CA HIS A 87 -26.45 7.20 30.80
C HIS A 87 -25.44 7.45 31.92
N ASP A 88 -24.87 8.66 31.93
CA ASP A 88 -24.17 9.22 33.09
C ASP A 88 -23.08 8.31 33.68
N GLY A 89 -22.15 7.89 32.83
CA GLY A 89 -21.03 7.03 33.24
C GLY A 89 -21.41 5.58 33.53
N LYS A 90 -22.66 5.15 33.28
CA LYS A 90 -23.13 3.78 33.52
C LYS A 90 -23.68 3.14 32.25
N ILE A 91 -23.33 1.86 32.07
CA ILE A 91 -23.89 0.99 31.04
C ILE A 91 -24.86 0.02 31.71
N TYR A 92 -26.11 0.04 31.27
CA TYR A 92 -27.20 -0.80 31.77
C TYR A 92 -27.48 -1.90 30.77
N CYS A 93 -27.49 -3.15 31.23
CA CYS A 93 -27.61 -4.32 30.38
C CYS A 93 -28.67 -5.29 30.91
N ASN A 94 -29.48 -5.82 29.99
CA ASN A 94 -30.28 -7.01 30.24
C ASN A 94 -29.56 -8.21 29.60
N ARG A 95 -28.81 -8.96 30.42
CA ARG A 95 -27.99 -10.07 29.96
C ARG A 95 -28.85 -11.33 29.81
N TYR A 96 -28.86 -11.91 28.62
CA TYR A 96 -29.56 -13.14 28.28
C TYR A 96 -28.85 -13.84 27.12
N ASP A 97 -28.59 -15.14 27.26
CA ASP A 97 -28.11 -16.02 26.18
C ASP A 97 -29.33 -16.65 25.50
N ASP A 98 -29.60 -16.21 24.27
CA ASP A 98 -30.75 -16.58 23.47
C ASP A 98 -30.52 -17.81 22.58
N SER A 99 -29.31 -18.39 22.58
CA SER A 99 -28.97 -19.56 21.76
C SER A 99 -29.88 -20.77 21.99
N GLY A 100 -30.36 -20.94 23.22
CA GLY A 100 -31.32 -21.99 23.59
C GLY A 100 -32.78 -21.54 23.58
N ASN A 101 -33.04 -20.23 23.53
CA ASN A 101 -34.36 -19.59 23.66
C ASN A 101 -35.32 -20.31 24.63
N THR A 102 -34.83 -20.61 25.84
CA THR A 102 -35.58 -21.41 26.82
C THR A 102 -36.35 -20.50 27.78
N GLN A 103 -37.58 -20.91 28.11
CA GLN A 103 -38.51 -20.09 28.91
C GLN A 103 -38.06 -19.91 30.36
N LEU A 104 -37.42 -20.92 30.95
CA LEU A 104 -37.05 -20.94 32.37
C LEU A 104 -35.65 -20.36 32.66
N VAL A 105 -34.89 -19.99 31.61
CA VAL A 105 -33.65 -19.24 31.83
C VAL A 105 -34.02 -17.83 32.24
N ARG A 106 -33.33 -17.32 33.25
CA ARG A 106 -33.59 -16.01 33.84
C ARG A 106 -32.53 -15.02 33.36
N PRO A 107 -32.92 -13.90 32.74
CA PRO A 107 -31.97 -12.85 32.41
C PRO A 107 -31.43 -12.21 33.69
N VAL A 108 -30.28 -11.56 33.56
CA VAL A 108 -29.60 -10.86 34.64
C VAL A 108 -29.55 -9.38 34.30
N TRP A 109 -30.09 -8.53 35.16
CA TRP A 109 -29.86 -7.09 35.08
C TRP A 109 -28.45 -6.79 35.56
N GLN A 110 -27.66 -6.06 34.76
CA GLN A 110 -26.30 -5.70 35.10
C GLN A 110 -26.05 -4.22 34.85
N VAL A 111 -25.28 -3.59 35.74
CA VAL A 111 -24.83 -2.20 35.60
C VAL A 111 -23.32 -2.20 35.66
N TYR A 112 -22.70 -1.60 34.64
CA TYR A 112 -21.25 -1.46 34.53
C TYR A 112 -20.85 0.00 34.62
N ASP A 113 -19.68 0.25 35.18
CA ASP A 113 -18.97 1.52 35.07
C ASP A 113 -18.49 1.68 33.63
N ALA A 114 -18.83 2.80 32.97
CA ALA A 114 -18.56 2.98 31.55
C ALA A 114 -17.08 3.29 31.23
N ASP A 115 -16.28 3.68 32.23
CA ASP A 115 -14.87 4.02 32.04
C ASP A 115 -13.95 2.83 32.35
N THR A 116 -14.23 2.12 33.44
CA THR A 116 -13.44 0.97 33.89
C THR A 116 -13.99 -0.37 33.42
N TYR A 117 -15.21 -0.39 32.88
CA TYR A 117 -15.96 -1.59 32.46
C TYR A 117 -16.18 -2.60 33.60
N GLN A 118 -16.03 -2.16 34.85
CA GLN A 118 -16.25 -3.00 36.02
C GLN A 118 -17.73 -3.15 36.31
N LEU A 119 -18.14 -4.37 36.66
CA LEU A 119 -19.51 -4.65 37.11
C LEU A 119 -19.75 -3.96 38.46
N LEU A 120 -20.71 -3.04 38.48
CA LEU A 120 -21.13 -2.29 39.66
C LEU A 120 -22.28 -2.98 40.39
N TYR A 121 -23.20 -3.59 39.63
CA TYR A 121 -24.40 -4.21 40.17
C TYR A 121 -24.87 -5.36 39.28
N GLU A 122 -25.42 -6.41 39.90
CA GLU A 122 -26.18 -7.44 39.19
C GLU A 122 -27.36 -7.97 39.99
N ARG A 123 -28.42 -8.37 39.29
CA ARG A 123 -29.60 -9.04 39.85
C ARG A 123 -30.20 -10.03 38.85
N GLU A 124 -30.35 -11.28 39.28
CA GLU A 124 -31.17 -12.26 38.54
C GLU A 124 -32.64 -11.81 38.54
N LEU A 125 -33.26 -11.79 37.37
CA LEU A 125 -34.66 -11.42 37.20
C LEU A 125 -35.57 -12.65 37.21
N GLY A 126 -36.86 -12.48 36.95
CA GLY A 126 -37.77 -13.61 36.73
C GLY A 126 -37.51 -14.31 35.40
N ASP A 127 -38.44 -15.16 34.97
CA ASP A 127 -38.25 -15.99 33.77
C ASP A 127 -38.19 -15.14 32.47
N ASN A 128 -37.43 -15.61 31.47
CA ASN A 128 -37.14 -14.91 30.20
C ASN A 128 -38.37 -14.27 29.53
N CYS A 129 -39.50 -14.97 29.48
CA CYS A 129 -40.72 -14.46 28.83
C CYS A 129 -41.37 -13.24 29.51
N GLU A 130 -40.91 -12.87 30.70
CA GLU A 130 -41.41 -11.70 31.44
C GLU A 130 -40.35 -10.61 31.64
N TYR A 131 -39.07 -10.97 31.59
CA TYR A 131 -37.97 -10.09 32.01
C TYR A 131 -36.83 -9.94 30.99
N THR A 132 -36.94 -10.56 29.81
CA THR A 132 -35.97 -10.32 28.73
C THR A 132 -36.53 -9.27 27.79
N THR A 133 -35.80 -8.17 27.67
CA THR A 133 -36.11 -7.12 26.71
C THR A 133 -35.57 -7.46 25.33
N ARG A 134 -35.94 -6.70 24.28
CA ARG A 134 -35.25 -6.75 22.98
C ARG A 134 -34.38 -5.54 22.69
N SER A 135 -34.67 -4.45 23.37
CA SER A 135 -34.00 -3.17 23.18
C SER A 135 -34.28 -2.33 24.42
N LEU A 136 -33.31 -1.48 24.77
CA LEU A 136 -33.38 -0.58 25.92
C LEU A 136 -33.18 0.86 25.47
N ALA A 137 -33.96 1.78 26.04
CA ALA A 137 -33.82 3.21 25.82
C ALA A 137 -33.85 3.94 27.16
N TYR A 138 -32.78 4.68 27.47
CA TYR A 138 -32.74 5.53 28.66
C TYR A 138 -33.49 6.84 28.44
N ASP A 139 -34.36 7.21 29.37
CA ASP A 139 -35.06 8.50 29.38
C ASP A 139 -34.55 9.39 30.52
N ARG A 140 -33.64 10.30 30.18
CA ARG A 140 -33.06 11.28 31.10
C ARG A 140 -34.05 12.28 31.68
N THR A 141 -35.25 12.42 31.12
CA THR A 141 -36.28 13.35 31.66
C THR A 141 -37.00 12.77 32.87
N THR A 142 -37.03 11.45 32.99
CA THR A 142 -37.68 10.73 34.10
C THR A 142 -36.75 9.86 34.91
N ASP A 143 -35.50 9.73 34.48
CA ASP A 143 -34.49 8.84 35.07
C ASP A 143 -34.93 7.36 35.08
N MET A 144 -35.48 6.91 33.95
CA MET A 144 -36.01 5.55 33.80
C MET A 144 -35.58 4.96 32.47
N ILE A 145 -35.46 3.64 32.42
CA ILE A 145 -35.21 2.90 31.17
C ILE A 145 -36.55 2.36 30.64
N TYR A 146 -36.69 2.28 29.34
CA TYR A 146 -37.82 1.66 28.66
C TYR A 146 -37.34 0.51 27.80
N GLY A 147 -38.18 -0.52 27.62
CA GLY A 147 -37.87 -1.64 26.75
C GLY A 147 -39.09 -2.38 26.26
N PHE A 148 -38.90 -3.21 25.25
CA PHE A 148 -39.91 -4.15 24.75
C PHE A 148 -39.71 -5.52 25.35
N VAL A 149 -40.73 -6.06 26.00
CA VAL A 149 -40.77 -7.46 26.43
C VAL A 149 -41.74 -8.22 25.54
N THR A 150 -41.32 -9.41 25.08
CA THR A 150 -42.18 -10.31 24.30
C THR A 150 -42.65 -11.48 25.18
N ASP A 151 -43.91 -11.44 25.62
CA ASP A 151 -44.54 -12.49 26.41
C ASP A 151 -45.16 -13.56 25.51
N TYR A 152 -44.39 -14.64 25.29
CA TYR A 152 -44.73 -15.77 24.42
C TYR A 152 -44.96 -15.37 22.95
N SER A 153 -46.08 -14.70 22.65
CA SER A 153 -46.45 -14.27 21.30
C SER A 153 -46.74 -12.78 21.18
N ASP A 154 -46.93 -12.09 22.30
CA ASP A 154 -47.33 -10.69 22.30
C ASP A 154 -46.14 -9.83 22.73
N THR A 155 -46.15 -8.54 22.39
CA THR A 155 -45.09 -7.61 22.80
C THR A 155 -45.72 -6.43 23.52
N HIS A 156 -45.10 -5.96 24.59
CA HIS A 156 -45.59 -4.82 25.36
C HIS A 156 -44.43 -3.94 25.85
N LEU A 157 -44.75 -2.70 26.23
CA LEU A 157 -43.78 -1.76 26.76
C LEU A 157 -43.62 -1.97 28.27
N VAL A 158 -42.39 -1.95 28.74
CA VAL A 158 -42.06 -1.86 30.17
C VAL A 158 -41.27 -0.60 30.46
N ARG A 159 -41.44 -0.08 31.67
CA ARG A 159 -40.54 0.90 32.29
C ARG A 159 -39.72 0.17 33.35
N ILE A 160 -38.42 0.42 33.36
CA ILE A 160 -37.43 -0.32 34.11
C ILE A 160 -36.71 0.67 35.02
N ASP A 161 -36.67 0.34 36.31
CA ASP A 161 -35.85 1.05 37.30
C ASP A 161 -34.36 0.78 36.99
N PRO A 162 -33.54 1.81 36.72
CA PRO A 162 -32.15 1.61 36.29
C PRO A 162 -31.25 0.99 37.38
N GLU A 163 -31.52 1.29 38.65
CA GLU A 163 -30.71 0.80 39.78
C GLU A 163 -30.94 -0.69 40.04
N THR A 164 -32.18 -1.15 39.87
CA THR A 164 -32.58 -2.50 40.27
C THR A 164 -32.88 -3.42 39.10
N GLY A 165 -33.30 -2.88 37.96
CA GLY A 165 -33.82 -3.62 36.80
C GLY A 165 -35.29 -4.06 36.98
N GLU A 166 -36.03 -3.48 37.93
CA GLU A 166 -37.44 -3.82 38.15
C GLU A 166 -38.32 -3.31 37.01
N MET A 167 -39.05 -4.22 36.37
CA MET A 167 -39.88 -3.91 35.20
C MET A 167 -41.34 -3.69 35.60
N THR A 168 -41.90 -2.56 35.20
CA THR A 168 -43.32 -2.23 35.32
C THR A 168 -43.92 -2.13 33.92
N ARG A 169 -44.89 -3.00 33.61
CA ARG A 169 -45.63 -2.96 32.35
C ARG A 169 -46.41 -1.65 32.19
N ILE A 170 -46.44 -1.13 30.97
CA ILE A 170 -47.20 0.05 30.57
C ILE A 170 -48.19 -0.37 29.47
N GLY A 171 -49.47 -0.10 29.70
CA GLY A 171 -50.52 -0.30 28.70
C GLY A 171 -50.78 -1.77 28.31
N GLU A 172 -51.52 -1.90 27.21
CA GLU A 172 -51.92 -3.18 26.63
C GLU A 172 -50.84 -3.76 25.70
N ASN A 173 -51.02 -5.00 25.24
CA ASN A 173 -50.16 -5.59 24.22
C ASN A 173 -50.23 -4.74 22.94
N PHE A 174 -49.09 -4.59 22.27
CA PHE A 174 -49.06 -4.06 20.93
C PHE A 174 -49.66 -5.05 19.92
N GLU A 175 -49.86 -4.60 18.68
CA GLU A 175 -50.39 -5.43 17.60
C GLU A 175 -49.55 -6.69 17.42
N ARG A 176 -50.20 -7.86 17.48
CA ARG A 176 -49.55 -9.16 17.66
C ARG A 176 -48.70 -9.60 16.47
N TYR A 177 -49.11 -9.21 15.28
CA TYR A 177 -48.45 -9.64 14.05
C TYR A 177 -47.29 -8.74 13.66
N ASN A 178 -47.14 -7.59 14.30
CA ASN A 178 -46.03 -6.68 14.05
C ASN A 178 -44.79 -7.09 14.83
N HIS A 179 -43.63 -6.79 14.27
CA HIS A 179 -42.35 -6.94 14.96
C HIS A 179 -41.87 -5.58 15.45
N TYR A 180 -41.45 -5.50 16.71
CA TYR A 180 -40.97 -4.27 17.34
C TYR A 180 -39.45 -4.40 17.45
N GLY A 181 -38.77 -3.75 16.53
CA GLY A 181 -37.35 -3.98 16.25
C GLY A 181 -36.43 -3.40 17.32
N SER A 182 -36.56 -2.11 17.57
CA SER A 182 -35.64 -1.35 18.43
C SER A 182 -36.33 -0.11 19.01
N LEU A 183 -35.81 0.40 20.13
CA LEU A 183 -36.38 1.52 20.88
C LEU A 183 -35.29 2.56 21.19
N ALA A 184 -35.62 3.84 21.09
CA ALA A 184 -34.75 4.95 21.52
C ALA A 184 -35.58 6.06 22.16
N CYS A 185 -34.94 6.91 22.96
CA CYS A 185 -35.58 8.06 23.60
C CYS A 185 -34.85 9.35 23.21
N SER A 186 -35.59 10.32 22.67
CA SER A 186 -35.05 11.65 22.34
C SER A 186 -34.66 12.43 23.59
N ARG A 187 -33.95 13.54 23.43
CA ARG A 187 -33.63 14.48 24.52
C ARG A 187 -34.82 14.93 25.34
N ASP A 188 -35.95 15.18 24.68
CA ASP A 188 -37.17 15.67 25.33
C ASP A 188 -38.05 14.54 25.91
N GLY A 189 -37.55 13.31 25.94
CA GLY A 189 -38.23 12.16 26.55
C GLY A 189 -39.30 11.50 25.67
N GLN A 190 -39.31 11.74 24.35
CA GLN A 190 -40.18 11.05 23.39
C GLN A 190 -39.56 9.72 22.96
N LEU A 191 -40.29 8.61 23.15
CA LEU A 191 -39.89 7.30 22.66
C LEU A 191 -40.15 7.15 21.16
N PHE A 192 -39.16 6.60 20.46
CA PHE A 192 -39.23 6.19 19.06
C PHE A 192 -38.93 4.71 18.93
N ALA A 193 -39.58 4.06 17.96
CA ALA A 193 -39.35 2.66 17.67
C ALA A 193 -39.35 2.37 16.17
N ILE A 194 -38.56 1.38 15.77
CA ILE A 194 -38.66 0.75 14.45
C ILE A 194 -39.66 -0.41 14.57
N VAL A 195 -40.68 -0.42 13.71
CA VAL A 195 -41.73 -1.44 13.70
C VAL A 195 -41.82 -2.03 12.31
N VAL A 196 -41.79 -3.34 12.19
CA VAL A 196 -42.19 -4.04 10.97
C VAL A 196 -43.69 -4.27 11.06
N ASP A 197 -44.44 -3.50 10.28
CA ASP A 197 -45.89 -3.57 10.16
C ASP A 197 -46.26 -4.66 9.17
N ASN A 198 -46.79 -5.77 9.67
CA ASN A 198 -47.10 -6.94 8.84
C ASN A 198 -48.59 -6.97 8.53
N ASP A 199 -48.92 -6.86 7.24
CA ASP A 199 -50.25 -7.16 6.73
C ASP A 199 -50.24 -8.59 6.18
N TYR A 200 -50.73 -9.53 7.00
CA TYR A 200 -50.77 -10.94 6.63
C TYR A 200 -51.77 -11.22 5.50
N GLU A 201 -52.84 -10.42 5.37
CA GLU A 201 -53.83 -10.60 4.31
C GLU A 201 -53.29 -10.12 2.96
N ALA A 202 -52.54 -9.01 2.96
CA ALA A 202 -51.87 -8.48 1.77
C ALA A 202 -50.53 -9.16 1.47
N GLY A 203 -49.94 -9.85 2.44
CA GLY A 203 -48.61 -10.45 2.34
C GLY A 203 -47.49 -9.41 2.27
N THR A 204 -47.68 -8.24 2.90
CA THR A 204 -46.74 -7.12 2.87
C THR A 204 -46.16 -6.85 4.26
N SER A 205 -44.91 -6.43 4.31
CA SER A 205 -44.22 -6.01 5.53
C SER A 205 -43.62 -4.63 5.29
N ASP A 206 -44.17 -3.61 5.96
CA ASP A 206 -43.67 -2.24 5.85
C ASP A 206 -42.83 -1.87 7.06
N LEU A 207 -41.62 -1.38 6.81
CA LEU A 207 -40.74 -0.89 7.85
C LEU A 207 -41.16 0.54 8.25
N MET A 208 -41.54 0.74 9.50
CA MET A 208 -42.13 1.97 10.03
C MET A 208 -41.27 2.60 11.11
N LEU A 209 -41.16 3.92 11.08
CA LEU A 209 -40.81 4.69 12.28
C LEU A 209 -42.11 4.99 13.06
N ALA A 210 -42.10 4.78 14.37
CA ALA A 210 -43.23 5.09 15.24
C ALA A 210 -42.81 5.87 16.49
N LYS A 211 -43.75 6.64 17.04
CA LYS A 211 -43.65 7.29 18.35
C LYS A 211 -44.49 6.52 19.36
N ILE A 212 -43.99 6.39 20.58
CA ILE A 212 -44.69 5.71 21.67
C ILE A 212 -44.97 6.69 22.81
N ARG A 213 -46.21 6.68 23.30
CA ARG A 213 -46.59 7.47 24.47
C ARG A 213 -46.32 6.67 25.75
N LYS A 214 -45.47 7.21 26.61
CA LYS A 214 -45.01 6.57 27.86
C LYS A 214 -46.12 6.30 28.89
N THR A 215 -47.27 6.96 28.80
CA THR A 215 -48.34 6.87 29.81
C THR A 215 -49.26 5.66 29.63
N ASP A 216 -49.47 5.24 28.39
CA ASP A 216 -50.46 4.21 28.02
C ASP A 216 -49.95 3.25 26.93
N ALA A 217 -48.66 3.33 26.59
CA ALA A 217 -48.00 2.59 25.50
C ALA A 217 -48.68 2.79 24.12
N ARG A 218 -49.41 3.89 23.91
CA ARG A 218 -50.04 4.12 22.60
C ARG A 218 -48.97 4.43 21.55
N LEU A 219 -48.93 3.60 20.53
CA LEU A 219 -48.05 3.73 19.36
C LEU A 219 -48.73 4.54 18.25
N VAL A 220 -47.99 5.46 17.64
CA VAL A 220 -48.41 6.27 16.50
C VAL A 220 -47.33 6.20 15.42
N LYS A 221 -47.67 5.66 14.24
CA LYS A 221 -46.77 5.60 13.08
C LYS A 221 -46.46 7.02 12.59
N VAL A 222 -45.18 7.31 12.38
CA VAL A 222 -44.70 8.54 11.75
C VAL A 222 -44.77 8.39 10.23
N GLY A 223 -44.25 7.29 9.69
CA GLY A 223 -44.28 6.96 8.28
C GLY A 223 -43.42 5.74 7.94
N SER A 224 -43.49 5.27 6.69
CA SER A 224 -42.58 4.27 6.15
C SER A 224 -41.16 4.80 6.14
N ILE A 225 -40.21 3.97 6.55
CA ILE A 225 -38.79 4.29 6.42
C ILE A 225 -38.43 4.24 4.95
N SER A 226 -37.91 5.34 4.44
CA SER A 226 -37.43 5.47 3.07
C SER A 226 -35.95 5.76 3.07
N CYS A 227 -35.16 4.92 2.39
CA CYS A 227 -33.72 5.09 2.23
C CYS A 227 -33.24 4.39 0.97
N ASN A 228 -32.10 4.85 0.46
CA ASN A 228 -31.34 4.12 -0.56
C ASN A 228 -30.47 3.06 0.13
N ASN A 229 -30.28 1.93 -0.55
CA ASN A 229 -29.26 0.94 -0.19
C ASN A 229 -27.87 1.45 -0.64
N LEU A 230 -26.80 0.65 -0.51
CA LEU A 230 -25.45 0.98 -0.99
C LEU A 230 -25.43 1.38 -2.47
N MET A 231 -26.35 0.81 -3.26
CA MET A 231 -26.56 1.14 -4.66
C MET A 231 -27.94 1.73 -4.89
N GLY A 232 -28.03 2.78 -5.73
CA GLY A 232 -29.27 3.54 -5.91
C GLY A 232 -30.43 2.76 -6.52
N GLU A 233 -30.17 1.64 -7.19
CA GLU A 233 -31.20 0.73 -7.74
C GLU A 233 -31.51 -0.46 -6.82
N ASP A 234 -30.70 -0.68 -5.77
CA ASP A 234 -30.92 -1.76 -4.80
C ASP A 234 -32.07 -1.41 -3.84
N LEU A 235 -32.92 -2.41 -3.59
CA LEU A 235 -33.91 -2.35 -2.51
C LEU A 235 -33.23 -2.57 -1.17
N LEU A 236 -33.58 -1.77 -0.15
CA LEU A 236 -33.17 -2.04 1.22
C LEU A 236 -33.80 -3.36 1.69
N ILE A 237 -32.98 -4.32 2.09
CA ILE A 237 -33.46 -5.59 2.66
C ILE A 237 -33.39 -5.51 4.18
N TYR A 238 -34.54 -5.68 4.83
CA TYR A 238 -34.62 -5.82 6.27
C TYR A 238 -34.27 -7.25 6.68
N MET A 239 -33.16 -7.45 7.39
CA MET A 239 -32.86 -8.72 8.05
C MET A 239 -33.42 -8.71 9.46
N ASN A 240 -34.19 -9.74 9.79
CA ASN A 240 -34.86 -9.86 11.10
C ASN A 240 -33.90 -10.35 12.20
N TYR A 241 -32.79 -9.65 12.35
CA TYR A 241 -31.80 -9.84 13.40
C TYR A 241 -31.91 -8.73 14.45
N ASP A 242 -31.14 -8.83 15.53
CA ASP A 242 -31.05 -7.76 16.52
C ASP A 242 -30.55 -6.47 15.88
N GLN A 243 -31.21 -5.38 16.23
CA GLN A 243 -30.99 -4.04 15.69
C GLN A 243 -31.00 -3.03 16.82
N ALA A 244 -30.30 -1.92 16.63
CA ALA A 244 -30.16 -0.91 17.66
C ALA A 244 -30.56 0.46 17.13
N LEU A 245 -31.34 1.18 17.93
CA LEU A 245 -31.79 2.54 17.68
C LEU A 245 -31.30 3.41 18.84
N PHE A 246 -30.70 4.55 18.54
CA PHE A 246 -30.15 5.43 19.57
C PHE A 246 -30.13 6.89 19.11
N PHE A 247 -30.14 7.81 20.07
CA PHE A 247 -30.00 9.23 19.78
C PHE A 247 -28.56 9.69 20.04
N ASN A 248 -28.09 10.62 19.21
CA ASN A 248 -27.09 11.57 19.66
C ASN A 248 -27.80 12.59 20.58
N ASN A 249 -27.41 12.64 21.85
CA ASN A 249 -28.15 13.42 22.84
C ASN A 249 -27.84 14.92 22.78
N GLU A 250 -26.70 15.30 22.19
CA GLU A 250 -26.29 16.67 21.91
C GLU A 250 -27.10 17.26 20.74
N THR A 251 -27.17 16.53 19.61
CA THR A 251 -27.82 16.99 18.37
C THR A 251 -29.31 16.63 18.28
N ASP A 252 -29.78 15.68 19.10
CA ASP A 252 -31.13 15.08 19.04
C ASP A 252 -31.43 14.38 17.70
N GLU A 253 -30.39 13.89 17.02
CA GLU A 253 -30.50 13.07 15.81
C GLU A 253 -30.63 11.58 16.14
N LEU A 254 -31.50 10.89 15.41
CA LEU A 254 -31.80 9.47 15.59
C LEU A 254 -30.97 8.61 14.64
N TYR A 255 -30.32 7.58 15.16
CA TYR A 255 -29.46 6.66 14.43
C TYR A 255 -29.89 5.22 14.58
N TRP A 256 -29.70 4.42 13.54
CA TRP A 256 -30.20 3.06 13.45
C TRP A 256 -29.21 2.09 12.78
N PHE A 257 -28.88 1.01 13.48
CA PHE A 257 -28.18 -0.16 12.93
C PHE A 257 -29.15 -1.29 12.64
N MET A 258 -28.93 -1.98 11.51
CA MET A 258 -29.67 -3.17 11.10
C MET A 258 -28.79 -4.01 10.18
N GLY A 259 -28.96 -5.34 10.13
CA GLY A 259 -28.38 -6.16 9.07
C GLY A 259 -29.11 -6.00 7.73
N SER A 260 -28.38 -5.92 6.62
CA SER A 260 -28.93 -5.80 5.27
C SER A 260 -28.08 -6.52 4.22
N SER A 261 -28.51 -6.48 2.97
CA SER A 261 -27.78 -7.00 1.81
C SER A 261 -27.90 -6.07 0.62
N SER A 262 -26.90 -6.10 -0.25
CA SER A 262 -26.94 -5.50 -1.59
C SER A 262 -26.98 -6.63 -2.62
N THR A 263 -28.00 -6.61 -3.48
CA THR A 263 -28.11 -7.65 -4.53
C THR A 263 -27.13 -7.34 -5.65
N GLU A 264 -26.98 -6.07 -6.01
CA GLU A 264 -26.02 -5.62 -7.02
C GLU A 264 -24.57 -5.94 -6.64
N LEU A 265 -24.20 -5.81 -5.36
CA LEU A 265 -22.85 -6.15 -4.88
C LEU A 265 -22.70 -7.61 -4.47
N ASN A 266 -23.82 -8.36 -4.38
CA ASN A 266 -23.87 -9.73 -3.86
C ASN A 266 -23.15 -9.86 -2.50
N ASP A 267 -23.44 -8.96 -1.56
CA ASP A 267 -22.76 -8.89 -0.27
C ASP A 267 -23.72 -8.55 0.88
N LEU A 268 -23.31 -8.90 2.10
CA LEU A 268 -24.02 -8.70 3.35
C LEU A 268 -23.31 -7.65 4.20
N TYR A 269 -24.06 -6.75 4.82
CA TYR A 269 -23.48 -5.61 5.52
C TYR A 269 -24.39 -5.07 6.63
N THR A 270 -23.85 -4.23 7.51
CA THR A 270 -24.63 -3.54 8.56
C THR A 270 -24.64 -2.04 8.30
N PRO A 271 -25.68 -1.46 7.68
CA PRO A 271 -25.83 -0.01 7.55
C PRO A 271 -26.01 0.68 8.91
N LEU A 272 -25.47 1.90 8.99
CA LEU A 272 -25.83 2.92 9.97
C LEU A 272 -26.60 4.03 9.26
N PHE A 273 -27.87 4.20 9.64
CA PHE A 273 -28.74 5.25 9.11
C PHE A 273 -28.94 6.37 10.11
N ARG A 274 -28.96 7.62 9.63
CA ARG A 274 -29.60 8.74 10.35
C ARG A 274 -31.06 8.84 9.90
N ILE A 275 -32.00 8.91 10.84
CA ILE A 275 -33.44 8.93 10.57
C ILE A 275 -34.03 10.29 10.95
N ASN A 276 -34.76 10.90 10.01
CA ASN A 276 -35.57 12.09 10.28
C ASN A 276 -36.82 11.71 11.10
N THR A 277 -36.90 12.21 12.33
CA THR A 277 -37.97 11.87 13.28
C THR A 277 -39.36 12.46 12.94
N LEU A 278 -39.43 13.31 11.92
CA LEU A 278 -40.66 13.93 11.42
C LEU A 278 -41.19 13.25 10.15
N THR A 279 -40.29 12.81 9.26
CA THR A 279 -40.65 12.27 7.93
C THR A 279 -40.42 10.77 7.77
N ALA A 280 -39.65 10.14 8.68
CA ALA A 280 -39.14 8.77 8.54
C ALA A 280 -38.17 8.56 7.36
N GLU A 281 -37.67 9.63 6.74
CA GLU A 281 -36.59 9.54 5.75
C GLU A 281 -35.28 9.16 6.44
N ALA A 282 -34.60 8.13 5.93
CA ALA A 282 -33.36 7.61 6.46
C ALA A 282 -32.22 7.82 5.45
N THR A 283 -31.09 8.34 5.94
CA THR A 283 -29.88 8.64 5.16
C THR A 283 -28.76 7.73 5.63
N LEU A 284 -28.11 7.00 4.71
CA LEU A 284 -26.95 6.18 5.01
C LEU A 284 -25.77 7.09 5.40
N VAL A 285 -25.23 6.93 6.60
CA VAL A 285 -24.09 7.73 7.09
C VAL A 285 -22.80 6.93 7.12
N SER A 286 -22.87 5.63 7.44
CA SER A 286 -21.73 4.71 7.41
C SER A 286 -22.20 3.25 7.33
N TYR A 287 -21.29 2.30 7.21
CA TYR A 287 -21.61 0.87 7.24
C TYR A 287 -20.42 -0.03 7.61
N MET A 288 -20.72 -1.18 8.20
CA MET A 288 -19.78 -2.30 8.37
C MET A 288 -19.96 -3.29 7.21
N ASP A 289 -18.87 -3.79 6.64
CA ASP A 289 -18.84 -4.73 5.50
C ASP A 289 -19.16 -6.19 5.89
N LYS A 290 -19.74 -6.37 7.08
CA LYS A 290 -20.24 -7.63 7.61
C LYS A 290 -21.51 -7.40 8.40
N VAL A 291 -22.35 -8.42 8.46
CA VAL A 291 -23.58 -8.41 9.28
C VAL A 291 -23.20 -8.61 10.74
N HIS A 292 -23.67 -7.70 11.56
CA HIS A 292 -23.60 -7.74 13.02
C HIS A 292 -25.02 -7.68 13.57
N HIS A 293 -25.33 -8.56 14.52
CA HIS A 293 -26.56 -8.52 15.29
C HIS A 293 -26.30 -7.62 16.49
N ILE A 294 -27.04 -6.52 16.58
CA ILE A 294 -26.77 -5.47 17.56
C ILE A 294 -28.00 -5.24 18.42
N SER A 295 -28.00 -5.76 19.65
CA SER A 295 -29.16 -5.66 20.56
C SER A 295 -29.25 -4.32 21.30
N GLY A 296 -28.18 -3.52 21.28
CA GLY A 296 -28.12 -2.19 21.87
C GLY A 296 -26.94 -1.40 21.33
N ALA A 297 -27.13 -0.10 21.15
CA ALA A 297 -26.07 0.82 20.78
C ALA A 297 -26.33 2.17 21.43
N PHE A 298 -25.27 2.93 21.71
CA PHE A 298 -25.35 4.25 22.33
C PHE A 298 -24.05 5.01 22.11
N LEU A 299 -24.10 6.34 22.17
CA LEU A 299 -22.89 7.14 22.28
C LEU A 299 -22.45 7.17 23.75
N LYS A 300 -21.16 6.97 24.01
CA LYS A 300 -20.57 7.16 25.34
C LYS A 300 -20.31 8.66 25.58
N GLU A 301 -21.39 9.44 25.65
CA GLU A 301 -21.32 10.88 25.89
C GLU A 301 -20.92 11.19 27.34
N PRO A 302 -20.03 12.17 27.59
CA PRO A 302 -19.70 12.56 28.96
C PRO A 302 -20.91 13.04 29.77
N ASP A 303 -20.78 13.00 31.10
CA ASP A 303 -21.69 13.71 31.99
C ASP A 303 -21.75 15.21 31.59
N GLN A 304 -22.95 15.80 31.64
CA GLN A 304 -23.19 17.21 31.31
C GLN A 304 -22.39 18.19 32.19
N GLY A 305 -22.00 17.76 33.40
CA GLY A 305 -21.13 18.50 34.31
C GLY A 305 -19.63 18.25 34.10
N ALA A 306 -19.24 17.24 33.32
CA ALA A 306 -17.83 17.01 32.96
C ALA A 306 -17.32 18.14 32.05
N PRO A 307 -15.99 18.36 31.93
CA PRO A 307 -15.46 19.43 31.09
C PRO A 307 -15.77 19.21 29.60
N ALA A 308 -15.98 20.30 28.84
CA ALA A 308 -16.08 20.22 27.40
C ALA A 308 -14.74 19.81 26.77
N ILE A 309 -14.79 19.41 25.50
CA ILE A 309 -13.61 19.00 24.74
C ILE A 309 -12.56 20.12 24.62
N ILE A 310 -11.28 19.75 24.67
CA ILE A 310 -10.17 20.64 24.31
C ILE A 310 -10.24 20.94 22.81
N ARG A 311 -10.10 22.21 22.42
CA ARG A 311 -10.19 22.59 21.01
C ARG A 311 -8.84 22.55 20.29
N ASP A 312 -7.79 22.96 20.99
CA ASP A 312 -6.46 23.11 20.40
C ASP A 312 -5.37 22.96 21.46
N PHE A 313 -4.20 22.50 21.02
CA PHE A 313 -2.96 22.53 21.77
C PHE A 313 -1.77 22.50 20.82
N SER A 314 -0.65 23.05 21.30
CA SER A 314 0.58 23.12 20.51
C SER A 314 1.81 22.81 21.35
N PHE A 315 2.83 22.26 20.71
CA PHE A 315 4.16 22.12 21.29
C PHE A 315 5.03 23.29 20.85
N ILE A 316 5.48 24.06 21.83
CA ILE A 316 6.35 25.22 21.63
C ILE A 316 7.78 24.79 21.95
N ALA A 317 8.56 24.52 20.90
CA ALA A 317 9.98 24.19 21.03
C ALA A 317 10.76 25.39 21.63
N ASP A 318 11.78 25.10 22.46
CA ASP A 318 12.60 26.15 23.09
C ASP A 318 13.38 27.00 22.07
N GLN A 319 13.70 26.38 20.93
CA GLN A 319 14.28 27.01 19.74
C GLN A 319 13.97 26.14 18.51
N GLU A 320 14.21 26.67 17.31
CA GLU A 320 13.98 25.93 16.06
C GLU A 320 14.72 24.58 16.05
N GLY A 321 13.98 23.51 15.74
CA GLY A 321 14.50 22.14 15.69
C GLY A 321 14.89 21.53 17.03
N ALA A 322 14.57 22.18 18.17
CA ALA A 322 14.78 21.58 19.48
C ALA A 322 13.80 20.43 19.74
N VAL A 323 14.29 19.42 20.45
CA VAL A 323 13.46 18.32 20.97
C VAL A 323 12.95 18.60 22.39
N SER A 324 13.35 19.74 22.96
CA SER A 324 12.83 20.28 24.22
C SER A 324 11.87 21.44 23.96
N GLY A 325 10.82 21.54 24.78
CA GLY A 325 9.80 22.56 24.64
C GLY A 325 8.70 22.45 25.70
N ARG A 326 7.57 23.14 25.48
CA ARG A 326 6.41 23.13 26.39
C ARG A 326 5.13 22.93 25.61
N LEU A 327 4.19 22.16 26.18
CA LEU A 327 2.83 22.10 25.66
C LEU A 327 2.05 23.32 26.16
N GLN A 328 1.40 24.01 25.24
CA GLN A 328 0.42 25.05 25.52
C GLN A 328 -0.97 24.52 25.16
N ILE A 329 -1.89 24.52 26.13
CA ILE A 329 -3.24 23.96 25.99
C ILE A 329 -4.25 24.95 26.55
N ASP A 330 -5.27 25.28 25.78
CA ASP A 330 -6.37 26.13 26.25
C ASP A 330 -7.44 25.28 26.96
N MET A 331 -7.59 25.48 28.28
CA MET A 331 -8.54 24.72 29.09
C MET A 331 -9.99 25.03 28.71
N PRO A 332 -10.91 24.06 28.88
CA PRO A 332 -12.31 24.25 28.52
C PRO A 332 -12.95 25.40 29.31
N GLN A 333 -13.69 26.25 28.60
CA GLN A 333 -14.43 27.38 29.19
C GLN A 333 -15.78 26.94 29.79
N THR A 334 -16.28 25.78 29.36
CA THR A 334 -17.59 25.25 29.74
C THR A 334 -17.53 23.76 30.02
N THR A 335 -18.51 23.26 30.77
CA THR A 335 -18.81 21.84 30.85
C THR A 335 -19.35 21.35 29.51
N TYR A 336 -19.44 20.03 29.33
CA TYR A 336 -20.05 19.39 28.18
C TYR A 336 -21.50 19.86 27.96
N GLY A 337 -22.26 20.07 29.04
CA GLY A 337 -23.60 20.66 29.01
C GLY A 337 -23.66 22.19 28.88
N GLY A 338 -22.54 22.87 28.69
CA GLY A 338 -22.47 24.30 28.40
C GLY A 338 -22.49 25.24 29.63
N SER A 339 -22.40 24.72 30.85
CA SER A 339 -22.24 25.56 32.05
C SER A 339 -20.82 26.12 32.13
N SER A 340 -20.63 27.32 32.67
CA SER A 340 -19.30 27.94 32.75
C SER A 340 -18.36 27.20 33.71
N LEU A 341 -17.09 27.06 33.33
CA LEU A 341 -15.99 26.51 34.14
C LEU A 341 -14.97 27.56 34.59
N ASP A 342 -15.22 28.86 34.37
CA ASP A 342 -14.26 29.94 34.69
C ASP A 342 -13.74 29.84 36.14
N GLY A 343 -12.44 29.60 36.29
CA GLY A 343 -11.76 29.46 37.57
C GLY A 343 -12.11 28.20 38.39
N MET A 344 -12.89 27.27 37.84
CA MET A 344 -13.19 25.98 38.48
C MET A 344 -12.00 25.03 38.37
N PRO A 345 -11.68 24.23 39.42
CA PRO A 345 -10.55 23.31 39.38
C PRO A 345 -10.75 22.20 38.34
N LEU A 346 -9.69 21.90 37.60
CA LEU A 346 -9.61 20.87 36.58
C LEU A 346 -8.30 20.09 36.72
N THR A 347 -8.30 18.82 36.31
CA THR A 347 -7.08 18.02 36.16
C THR A 347 -6.85 17.73 34.69
N LEU A 348 -5.72 18.21 34.16
CA LEU A 348 -5.25 17.92 32.81
C LEU A 348 -4.41 16.63 32.81
N THR A 349 -4.71 15.73 31.87
CA THR A 349 -3.89 14.55 31.57
C THR A 349 -3.50 14.55 30.09
N VAL A 350 -2.20 14.43 29.82
CA VAL A 350 -1.66 14.21 28.46
C VAL A 350 -0.94 12.87 28.44
N SER A 351 -1.24 12.03 27.46
CA SER A 351 -0.60 10.73 27.28
C SER A 351 -0.10 10.53 25.85
N GLU A 352 0.89 9.65 25.71
CA GLU A 352 1.38 9.16 24.42
C GLU A 352 1.40 7.64 24.46
N GLY A 353 0.74 6.98 23.50
CA GLY A 353 0.64 5.52 23.47
C GLY A 353 0.07 4.91 24.77
N GLY A 354 -0.86 5.62 25.42
CA GLY A 354 -1.45 5.23 26.70
C GLY A 354 -0.58 5.51 27.94
N THR A 355 0.65 6.01 27.78
CA THR A 355 1.51 6.40 28.90
C THR A 355 1.30 7.87 29.24
N THR A 356 0.90 8.19 30.47
CA THR A 356 0.77 9.57 30.93
C THR A 356 2.13 10.26 30.97
N ILE A 357 2.27 11.36 30.22
CA ILE A 357 3.46 12.22 30.19
C ILE A 357 3.26 13.52 30.98
N ILE A 358 2.02 13.98 31.15
CA ILE A 358 1.66 15.13 31.98
C ILE A 358 0.41 14.80 32.79
N SER A 359 0.46 15.15 34.07
CA SER A 359 -0.71 15.24 34.94
C SER A 359 -0.58 16.52 35.76
N ALA A 360 -1.52 17.45 35.61
CA ALA A 360 -1.43 18.77 36.21
C ALA A 360 -2.80 19.28 36.68
N GLU A 361 -2.79 19.99 37.81
CA GLU A 361 -3.94 20.75 38.28
C GLU A 361 -3.97 22.12 37.60
N THR A 362 -5.14 22.51 37.12
CA THR A 362 -5.39 23.74 36.36
C THR A 362 -6.82 24.22 36.64
N THR A 363 -7.28 25.24 35.92
CA THR A 363 -8.59 25.84 36.09
C THR A 363 -9.28 26.06 34.75
N GLY A 364 -10.60 26.01 34.76
CA GLY A 364 -11.38 26.22 33.55
C GLY A 364 -11.16 27.61 32.96
N GLY A 365 -10.94 27.61 31.66
CA GLY A 365 -10.76 28.79 30.84
C GLY A 365 -9.39 29.46 30.85
N GLU A 366 -8.40 28.91 31.55
CA GLU A 366 -7.01 29.38 31.46
C GLU A 366 -6.23 28.71 30.31
N THR A 367 -5.12 29.33 29.90
CA THR A 367 -4.13 28.69 29.02
C THR A 367 -3.08 28.02 29.91
N PHE A 368 -3.07 26.70 29.92
CA PHE A 368 -2.05 25.90 30.60
C PHE A 368 -0.76 25.87 29.78
N ILE A 369 0.38 26.05 30.44
CA ILE A 369 1.71 25.86 29.87
C ILE A 369 2.43 24.85 30.75
N SER A 370 2.89 23.76 30.14
CA SER A 370 3.61 22.71 30.88
C SER A 370 4.98 23.18 31.38
N ASP A 371 5.53 22.42 32.33
CA ASP A 371 6.98 22.38 32.53
C ASP A 371 7.68 21.93 31.24
N GLU A 372 9.01 22.09 31.19
CA GLU A 372 9.80 21.65 30.05
C GLU A 372 9.67 20.14 29.82
N LEU A 373 9.35 19.77 28.59
CA LEU A 373 9.24 18.40 28.11
C LEU A 373 10.36 18.16 27.11
N SER A 374 10.97 16.98 27.17
CA SER A 374 11.90 16.50 26.15
C SER A 374 11.28 15.27 25.48
N LEU A 375 10.94 15.41 24.22
CA LEU A 375 10.41 14.32 23.38
C LEU A 375 11.50 13.84 22.42
N SER A 376 11.29 12.74 21.71
CA SER A 376 12.19 12.35 20.63
C SER A 376 11.96 13.24 19.40
N GLY A 377 12.89 13.22 18.43
CA GLY A 377 12.62 13.84 17.13
C GLY A 377 11.63 13.01 16.32
N GLY A 378 10.68 13.65 15.65
CA GLY A 378 9.69 13.02 14.78
C GLY A 378 8.24 13.34 15.17
N THR A 379 7.31 12.57 14.61
CA THR A 379 5.88 12.69 14.88
C THR A 379 5.51 11.99 16.18
N HIS A 380 4.75 12.68 17.02
CA HIS A 380 4.20 12.19 18.29
C HIS A 380 2.68 12.35 18.27
N THR A 381 1.94 11.28 18.58
CA THR A 381 0.48 11.33 18.73
C THR A 381 0.15 11.47 20.21
N LEU A 382 -0.37 12.63 20.60
CA LEU A 382 -0.72 12.94 21.98
C LEU A 382 -2.24 12.85 22.17
N SER A 383 -2.66 12.13 23.21
CA SER A 383 -4.05 12.08 23.67
C SER A 383 -4.20 13.02 24.87
N VAL A 384 -5.17 13.93 24.82
CA VAL A 384 -5.41 14.96 25.83
C VAL A 384 -6.81 14.81 26.41
N THR A 385 -6.91 14.72 27.74
CA THR A 385 -8.16 14.62 28.50
C THR A 385 -8.12 15.61 29.66
N VAL A 386 -9.24 16.26 29.96
CA VAL A 386 -9.39 17.12 31.14
C VAL A 386 -10.53 16.60 31.99
N SER A 387 -10.36 16.57 33.30
CA SER A 387 -11.38 16.08 34.23
C SER A 387 -11.70 17.09 35.32
N ASN A 388 -12.85 16.89 35.96
CA ASN A 388 -13.24 17.52 37.21
C ASN A 388 -13.85 16.47 38.15
N ASP A 389 -14.42 16.88 39.28
CA ASP A 389 -15.07 15.98 40.24
C ASP A 389 -16.28 15.21 39.67
N VAL A 390 -16.81 15.62 38.52
CA VAL A 390 -17.97 15.01 37.86
C VAL A 390 -17.52 13.94 36.86
N GLY A 391 -16.50 14.22 36.05
CA GLY A 391 -16.01 13.25 35.08
C GLY A 391 -14.97 13.79 34.11
N ASN A 392 -14.67 12.98 33.10
CA ASN A 392 -13.71 13.28 32.06
C ASN A 392 -14.37 14.00 30.88
N SER A 393 -13.64 14.93 30.25
CA SER A 393 -13.96 15.43 28.93
C SER A 393 -13.84 14.32 27.89
N PRO A 394 -14.40 14.52 26.68
CA PRO A 394 -13.96 13.73 25.53
C PRO A 394 -12.44 13.85 25.36
N THR A 395 -11.80 12.75 24.97
CA THR A 395 -10.36 12.71 24.69
C THR A 395 -10.10 13.19 23.26
N VAL A 396 -9.09 14.04 23.10
CA VAL A 396 -8.67 14.57 21.81
C VAL A 396 -7.30 14.02 21.45
N GLU A 397 -7.12 13.60 20.20
CA GLU A 397 -5.81 13.14 19.72
C GLU A 397 -5.26 14.09 18.66
N ARG A 398 -4.01 14.55 18.82
CA ARG A 398 -3.32 15.34 17.79
C ARG A 398 -1.92 14.80 17.56
N GLU A 399 -1.51 14.85 16.30
CA GLU A 399 -0.12 14.67 15.93
C GLU A 399 0.63 16.00 16.06
N ILE A 400 1.77 15.97 16.74
CA ILE A 400 2.74 17.06 16.77
C ILE A 400 4.06 16.56 16.19
N TYR A 401 4.81 17.45 15.55
CA TYR A 401 6.16 17.14 15.09
C TYR A 401 7.18 17.84 15.98
N VAL A 402 8.18 17.09 16.45
CA VAL A 402 9.22 17.57 17.36
C VAL A 402 10.59 17.45 16.69
N GLY A 403 11.43 18.47 16.85
CA GLY A 403 12.79 18.50 16.29
C GLY A 403 12.86 18.90 14.81
N TYR A 404 14.05 18.80 14.22
CA TYR A 404 14.25 19.03 12.78
C TYR A 404 13.71 17.85 11.96
N ASP A 405 13.25 18.17 10.75
CA ASP A 405 12.76 17.21 9.77
C ASP A 405 13.88 16.35 9.16
N ILE A 406 13.48 15.28 8.50
CA ILE A 406 14.34 14.51 7.60
C ILE A 406 14.48 15.30 6.29
N PRO A 407 15.70 15.53 5.77
CA PRO A 407 15.88 16.27 4.53
C PRO A 407 15.16 15.60 3.35
N ALA A 408 14.52 16.40 2.51
CA ALA A 408 14.01 15.95 1.22
C ALA A 408 15.16 15.48 0.29
N ALA A 409 14.80 14.88 -0.85
CA ALA A 409 15.79 14.44 -1.82
C ALA A 409 16.59 15.65 -2.38
N PRO A 410 17.92 15.54 -2.53
CA PRO A 410 18.73 16.55 -3.22
C PRO A 410 18.17 16.81 -4.63
N SER A 411 18.21 18.06 -5.07
CA SER A 411 17.68 18.45 -6.39
C SER A 411 18.79 18.70 -7.41
N ASN A 412 18.44 18.84 -8.69
CA ASN A 412 19.37 19.17 -9.77
C ASN A 412 20.61 18.25 -9.87
N VAL A 413 20.44 16.96 -9.54
CA VAL A 413 21.49 15.95 -9.60
C VAL A 413 21.94 15.74 -11.04
N THR A 414 23.14 16.22 -11.37
CA THR A 414 23.66 16.27 -12.74
C THR A 414 25.02 15.60 -12.82
N LEU A 415 25.16 14.65 -13.75
CA LEU A 415 26.40 13.95 -14.05
C LEU A 415 26.98 14.46 -15.37
N THR A 416 28.25 14.87 -15.34
CA THR A 416 29.04 15.33 -16.49
C THR A 416 30.34 14.54 -16.58
N TYR A 417 31.05 14.61 -17.72
CA TYR A 417 32.31 13.88 -17.90
C TYR A 417 33.32 14.62 -18.77
N GLU A 418 34.61 14.31 -18.54
CA GLU A 418 35.74 14.65 -19.39
C GLU A 418 36.67 13.43 -19.47
N GLY A 419 36.77 12.82 -20.66
CA GLY A 419 37.46 11.53 -20.81
C GLY A 419 36.81 10.43 -19.97
N LEU A 420 37.60 9.76 -19.12
CA LEU A 420 37.12 8.74 -18.19
C LEU A 420 36.70 9.30 -16.82
N THR A 421 36.80 10.62 -16.61
CA THR A 421 36.49 11.26 -15.33
C THR A 421 35.09 11.84 -15.36
N THR A 422 34.25 11.40 -14.42
CA THR A 422 32.90 11.94 -14.20
C THR A 422 32.90 12.96 -13.06
N THR A 423 32.09 14.01 -13.19
CA THR A 423 31.77 14.97 -12.13
C THR A 423 30.26 14.99 -11.89
N LEU A 424 29.86 14.66 -10.67
CA LEU A 424 28.49 14.71 -10.17
C LEU A 424 28.32 15.97 -9.32
N THR A 425 27.24 16.73 -9.55
CA THR A 425 26.84 17.90 -8.75
C THR A 425 25.37 17.84 -8.41
N TRP A 426 24.96 18.45 -7.30
CA TRP A 426 23.57 18.53 -6.87
C TRP A 426 23.33 19.79 -6.04
N ASP A 427 22.07 20.14 -5.80
CA ASP A 427 21.68 21.18 -4.85
C ASP A 427 21.22 20.55 -3.53
N ALA A 428 21.64 21.16 -2.42
CA ALA A 428 21.26 20.76 -1.08
C ALA A 428 19.73 20.89 -0.88
N PRO A 429 19.09 19.96 -0.13
CA PRO A 429 17.69 20.11 0.24
C PRO A 429 17.46 21.40 1.05
N THR A 430 16.40 22.14 0.71
CA THR A 430 15.98 23.36 1.42
C THR A 430 14.76 23.14 2.30
N GLU A 431 14.13 21.97 2.21
CA GLU A 431 12.93 21.60 2.93
C GLU A 431 13.02 20.15 3.43
N GLY A 432 12.24 19.84 4.46
CA GLY A 432 12.04 18.49 4.95
C GLY A 432 10.88 17.78 4.28
N ILE A 433 10.83 16.45 4.39
CA ILE A 433 9.77 15.64 3.75
C ILE A 433 8.36 15.92 4.31
N ASN A 434 8.25 16.44 5.53
CA ASN A 434 6.99 16.78 6.21
C ASN A 434 6.72 18.29 6.23
N GLY A 435 7.55 19.10 5.54
CA GLY A 435 7.46 20.56 5.54
C GLY A 435 7.91 21.21 6.85
N MET A 436 8.56 20.47 7.75
CA MET A 436 9.10 21.00 9.01
C MET A 436 10.52 21.57 8.81
N PRO A 437 11.02 22.43 9.72
CA PRO A 437 12.36 23.00 9.61
C PRO A 437 13.44 21.91 9.52
N ILE A 438 14.46 22.13 8.71
CA ILE A 438 15.65 21.26 8.58
C ILE A 438 16.91 21.98 9.07
N ASN A 439 18.00 21.24 9.30
CA ASN A 439 19.30 21.82 9.63
C ASN A 439 20.36 21.53 8.53
N PRO A 440 20.46 22.39 7.49
CA PRO A 440 21.38 22.17 6.38
C PRO A 440 22.85 22.12 6.77
N ASP A 441 23.27 22.80 7.85
CA ASP A 441 24.68 22.87 8.28
C ASP A 441 25.22 21.49 8.70
N ASN A 442 24.32 20.61 9.16
CA ASN A 442 24.67 19.26 9.59
C ASN A 442 24.71 18.26 8.42
N PHE A 443 24.21 18.60 7.24
CA PHE A 443 24.07 17.65 6.15
C PHE A 443 25.40 17.06 5.72
N THR A 444 25.39 15.75 5.52
CA THR A 444 26.38 15.02 4.76
C THR A 444 25.70 14.28 3.62
N TYR A 445 26.44 13.88 2.59
CA TYR A 445 25.88 13.19 1.45
C TYR A 445 26.52 11.81 1.26
N THR A 446 25.67 10.86 0.90
CA THR A 446 26.07 9.53 0.42
C THR A 446 25.78 9.45 -1.07
N VAL A 447 26.77 8.99 -1.82
CA VAL A 447 26.74 8.83 -3.27
C VAL A 447 26.87 7.35 -3.60
N VAL A 448 25.88 6.82 -4.34
CA VAL A 448 25.87 5.43 -4.81
C VAL A 448 25.92 5.44 -6.33
N ARG A 449 26.77 4.59 -6.90
CA ARG A 449 26.97 4.43 -8.34
C ARG A 449 26.36 3.11 -8.81
N TYR A 450 25.72 3.16 -9.97
CA TYR A 450 25.25 1.99 -10.73
C TYR A 450 26.09 1.85 -12.01
N PRO A 451 26.37 0.64 -12.50
CA PRO A 451 25.79 -0.65 -12.09
C PRO A 451 26.33 -1.19 -10.75
N TYR A 452 25.66 -2.23 -10.23
CA TYR A 452 26.02 -2.98 -9.00
C TYR A 452 25.82 -2.26 -7.66
N GLU A 453 25.20 -1.08 -7.64
CA GLU A 453 24.85 -0.35 -6.41
C GLU A 453 26.04 -0.19 -5.44
N VAL A 454 27.11 0.42 -5.94
CA VAL A 454 28.34 0.61 -5.19
C VAL A 454 28.30 1.96 -4.48
N THR A 455 28.33 1.98 -3.16
CA THR A 455 28.57 3.21 -2.40
C THR A 455 29.98 3.70 -2.64
N VAL A 456 30.12 4.83 -3.35
CA VAL A 456 31.41 5.39 -3.77
C VAL A 456 31.87 6.55 -2.90
N ALA A 457 30.96 7.17 -2.15
CA ALA A 457 31.29 8.16 -1.14
C ALA A 457 30.23 8.23 -0.04
N GLU A 458 30.68 8.53 1.17
CA GLU A 458 29.84 8.79 2.35
C GLU A 458 30.43 9.98 3.12
N GLY A 459 29.59 10.68 3.87
CA GLY A 459 30.05 11.78 4.73
C GLY A 459 30.48 13.04 3.98
N LEU A 460 30.14 13.19 2.69
CA LEU A 460 30.53 14.36 1.90
C LEU A 460 29.85 15.62 2.43
N LYS A 461 30.59 16.72 2.56
CA LYS A 461 30.04 18.04 2.88
C LYS A 461 29.81 18.91 1.64
N GLU A 462 30.61 18.70 0.60
CA GLU A 462 30.47 19.41 -0.66
C GLU A 462 29.35 18.78 -1.49
N CYS A 463 28.59 19.62 -2.22
CA CYS A 463 27.58 19.14 -3.16
C CYS A 463 28.20 18.76 -4.52
N ARG A 464 29.29 17.99 -4.45
CA ARG A 464 30.11 17.58 -5.60
C ARG A 464 30.82 16.27 -5.31
N PHE A 465 30.86 15.38 -6.31
CA PHE A 465 31.68 14.17 -6.29
C PHE A 465 32.38 13.98 -7.64
N VAL A 466 33.63 13.51 -7.62
CA VAL A 466 34.44 13.28 -8.83
C VAL A 466 35.07 11.90 -8.76
N GLU A 467 34.98 11.14 -9.85
CA GLU A 467 35.55 9.80 -9.94
C GLU A 467 36.08 9.54 -11.35
N THR A 468 37.15 8.74 -11.46
CA THR A 468 37.69 8.27 -12.74
C THR A 468 37.41 6.77 -12.89
N HIS A 469 36.91 6.40 -14.07
CA HIS A 469 36.48 5.04 -14.39
C HIS A 469 37.55 4.24 -15.12
N PRO A 470 37.46 2.89 -15.10
CA PRO A 470 38.23 2.04 -16.01
C PRO A 470 37.95 2.36 -17.48
N ALA A 471 38.81 1.82 -18.37
CA ALA A 471 38.65 1.96 -19.81
C ALA A 471 37.46 1.16 -20.36
N ASP A 472 36.96 0.15 -19.65
CA ASP A 472 35.83 -0.65 -20.10
C ASP A 472 34.57 0.21 -20.18
N MET A 473 33.95 0.21 -21.36
CA MET A 473 32.74 0.97 -21.62
C MET A 473 31.60 0.50 -20.70
N THR A 474 31.06 1.43 -19.91
CA THR A 474 30.05 1.17 -18.89
C THR A 474 29.06 2.33 -18.84
N ARG A 475 27.76 2.05 -18.67
CA ARG A 475 26.75 3.07 -18.39
C ARG A 475 26.66 3.36 -16.90
N TYR A 476 26.92 4.60 -16.51
CA TYR A 476 26.85 5.06 -15.13
C TYR A 476 25.62 5.92 -14.85
N ILE A 477 25.01 5.64 -13.69
CA ILE A 477 23.98 6.46 -13.05
C ILE A 477 24.39 6.58 -11.58
N TYR A 478 24.17 7.74 -10.98
CA TYR A 478 24.42 7.96 -9.57
C TYR A 478 23.15 8.30 -8.83
N THR A 479 23.07 7.92 -7.56
CA THR A 479 22.11 8.49 -6.62
C THR A 479 22.83 9.27 -5.54
N VAL A 480 22.19 10.34 -5.08
CA VAL A 480 22.65 11.15 -3.95
C VAL A 480 21.52 11.31 -2.97
N ARG A 481 21.81 11.15 -1.68
CA ARG A 481 20.91 11.50 -0.57
C ARG A 481 21.62 12.37 0.46
N ALA A 482 20.86 13.24 1.11
CA ALA A 482 21.31 13.99 2.27
C ALA A 482 21.10 13.18 3.56
N ILE A 483 21.99 13.36 4.52
CA ILE A 483 21.98 12.71 5.84
C ILE A 483 22.22 13.79 6.90
N ASP A 484 21.31 13.90 7.85
CA ASP A 484 21.41 14.79 9.02
C ASP A 484 21.59 13.98 10.31
N GLY A 485 22.86 13.70 10.65
CA GLY A 485 23.21 12.81 11.75
C GLY A 485 22.81 11.37 11.43
N ASP A 486 21.91 10.79 12.23
CA ASP A 486 21.37 9.44 12.01
C ASP A 486 20.12 9.43 11.11
N ARG A 487 19.65 10.61 10.67
CA ARG A 487 18.46 10.75 9.82
C ARG A 487 18.83 10.70 8.35
N VAL A 488 18.32 9.68 7.66
CA VAL A 488 18.62 9.42 6.26
C VAL A 488 17.49 9.98 5.40
N GLY A 489 17.82 10.95 4.55
CA GLY A 489 16.88 11.52 3.59
C GLY A 489 16.64 10.62 2.37
N GLU A 490 15.67 11.05 1.56
CA GLU A 490 15.39 10.47 0.26
C GLU A 490 16.53 10.73 -0.73
N PHE A 491 16.60 9.93 -1.80
CA PHE A 491 17.63 10.04 -2.82
C PHE A 491 17.08 10.53 -4.16
N SER A 492 17.94 11.14 -4.96
CA SER A 492 17.65 11.49 -6.36
C SER A 492 18.67 10.89 -7.31
N TYR A 493 18.23 10.53 -8.52
CA TYR A 493 19.06 10.00 -9.60
C TYR A 493 19.69 11.13 -10.43
N SER A 494 20.91 10.90 -10.92
CA SER A 494 21.48 11.67 -12.01
C SER A 494 20.92 11.26 -13.37
N ASN A 495 21.23 12.03 -14.42
CA ASN A 495 21.21 11.52 -15.79
C ASN A 495 22.18 10.33 -15.96
N ALA A 496 21.98 9.53 -17.01
CA ALA A 496 22.88 8.44 -17.36
C ALA A 496 23.97 8.90 -18.35
N LEU A 497 25.19 8.36 -18.23
CA LEU A 497 26.28 8.55 -19.19
C LEU A 497 26.97 7.22 -19.50
N ILE A 498 27.40 7.01 -20.74
CA ILE A 498 28.27 5.90 -21.12
C ILE A 498 29.70 6.41 -21.09
N ILE A 499 30.54 5.81 -20.25
CA ILE A 499 31.95 6.18 -20.06
C ILE A 499 32.82 4.97 -20.34
N GLY A 500 33.90 5.18 -21.09
CA GLY A 500 34.91 4.18 -21.43
C GLY A 500 35.67 4.55 -22.69
N GLU A 501 36.62 3.72 -23.07
CA GLU A 501 37.29 3.80 -24.36
C GLU A 501 36.40 3.23 -25.48
N PRO A 502 36.53 3.74 -26.72
CA PRO A 502 35.82 3.18 -27.86
C PRO A 502 36.11 1.69 -28.08
N LEU A 503 35.11 0.94 -28.55
CA LEU A 503 35.29 -0.46 -28.93
C LEU A 503 36.27 -0.60 -30.11
N ARG A 504 36.98 -1.73 -30.16
CA ARG A 504 37.92 -2.08 -31.25
C ARG A 504 37.62 -3.49 -31.77
N PRO A 505 37.51 -3.71 -33.10
CA PRO A 505 37.36 -5.05 -33.66
C PRO A 505 38.56 -5.97 -33.33
N PRO A 506 38.35 -7.28 -33.12
CA PRO A 506 37.06 -7.96 -33.15
C PRO A 506 36.24 -7.74 -31.87
N TYR A 507 34.94 -7.46 -32.01
CA TYR A 507 33.98 -7.43 -30.89
C TYR A 507 32.62 -7.96 -31.35
N GLY A 508 31.73 -8.17 -30.38
CA GLY A 508 30.33 -8.54 -30.61
C GLY A 508 29.98 -9.96 -30.17
N GLY A 509 28.80 -10.41 -30.56
CA GLY A 509 28.18 -11.67 -30.13
C GLY A 509 26.70 -11.49 -29.83
N ILE A 510 26.13 -12.45 -29.10
CA ILE A 510 24.75 -12.36 -28.59
C ILE A 510 24.68 -11.39 -27.40
N PHE A 511 23.53 -10.76 -27.21
CA PHE A 511 23.22 -10.08 -25.96
C PHE A 511 23.14 -11.13 -24.84
N THR A 512 23.88 -10.94 -23.76
CA THR A 512 23.86 -11.89 -22.64
C THR A 512 22.73 -11.58 -21.67
N ASP A 513 22.39 -10.30 -21.55
CA ASP A 513 21.20 -9.82 -20.87
C ASP A 513 20.71 -8.49 -21.46
N VAL A 514 19.61 -7.98 -20.89
CA VAL A 514 18.95 -6.75 -21.30
C VAL A 514 19.83 -5.50 -21.16
N ALA A 515 20.81 -5.53 -20.26
CA ALA A 515 21.72 -4.42 -20.02
C ALA A 515 22.66 -4.21 -21.21
N ASP A 516 23.07 -5.29 -21.91
CA ASP A 516 23.94 -5.19 -23.09
C ASP A 516 23.32 -4.34 -24.22
N MET A 517 21.99 -4.35 -24.35
CA MET A 517 21.31 -3.52 -25.33
C MET A 517 21.11 -2.10 -24.78
N TYR A 518 20.37 -1.94 -23.68
CA TYR A 518 19.95 -0.62 -23.20
C TYR A 518 21.07 0.24 -22.62
N ASN A 519 22.19 -0.35 -22.20
CA ASN A 519 23.30 0.43 -21.66
C ASN A 519 24.26 0.93 -22.73
N TYR A 520 24.30 0.28 -23.90
CA TYR A 520 25.36 0.53 -24.88
C TYR A 520 24.81 1.05 -26.22
N TYR A 521 23.64 0.58 -26.65
CA TYR A 521 23.01 1.03 -27.89
C TYR A 521 22.15 2.28 -27.65
N THR A 522 22.14 3.17 -28.65
CA THR A 522 21.23 4.31 -28.70
C THR A 522 19.99 3.89 -29.49
N LEU A 523 18.83 3.89 -28.84
CA LEU A 523 17.55 3.52 -29.44
C LEU A 523 16.76 4.80 -29.71
N ILE A 524 16.32 4.99 -30.95
CA ILE A 524 15.68 6.24 -31.40
C ILE A 524 14.38 5.90 -32.11
N ASP A 525 13.28 6.31 -31.50
CA ASP A 525 11.98 6.50 -32.13
C ASP A 525 12.06 7.81 -32.95
N ALA A 526 12.30 7.70 -34.25
CA ALA A 526 12.62 8.89 -35.06
C ALA A 526 11.37 9.56 -35.64
N ASN A 527 10.32 8.78 -35.91
CA ASN A 527 9.03 9.30 -36.40
C ASN A 527 8.12 9.78 -35.25
N GLY A 528 8.43 9.42 -33.99
CA GLY A 528 7.72 9.85 -32.79
C GLY A 528 6.41 9.12 -32.56
N ASP A 529 6.28 7.89 -33.05
CA ASP A 529 5.04 7.12 -33.02
C ASP A 529 4.85 6.26 -31.75
N GLY A 530 5.87 6.21 -30.89
CA GLY A 530 5.88 5.47 -29.64
C GLY A 530 6.34 4.00 -29.76
N TYR A 531 6.72 3.54 -30.96
CA TYR A 531 7.28 2.22 -31.23
C TYR A 531 8.76 2.32 -31.57
N CYS A 532 9.59 1.46 -30.99
CA CYS A 532 11.02 1.44 -31.21
C CYS A 532 11.60 0.08 -30.81
N TRP A 533 12.87 -0.14 -31.13
CA TRP A 533 13.67 -1.26 -30.65
C TRP A 533 13.54 -1.47 -29.14
N THR A 534 13.35 -2.72 -28.74
CA THR A 534 13.33 -3.22 -27.36
C THR A 534 14.09 -4.55 -27.28
N TYR A 535 14.23 -5.12 -26.08
CA TYR A 535 14.94 -6.37 -25.85
C TYR A 535 13.96 -7.52 -25.56
N ASP A 536 14.06 -8.61 -26.31
CA ASP A 536 13.36 -9.86 -25.99
C ASP A 536 14.29 -10.83 -25.24
N SER A 537 13.93 -11.11 -23.99
CA SER A 537 14.72 -11.98 -23.11
C SER A 537 14.60 -13.46 -23.45
N ASN A 538 13.58 -13.88 -24.20
CA ASN A 538 13.40 -15.28 -24.58
C ASN A 538 14.39 -15.71 -25.68
N THR A 539 14.64 -14.80 -26.63
CA THR A 539 15.52 -15.03 -27.78
C THR A 539 16.87 -14.33 -27.65
N ALA A 540 17.07 -13.52 -26.60
CA ALA A 540 18.28 -12.74 -26.35
C ALA A 540 18.63 -11.83 -27.55
N SER A 541 17.64 -11.08 -28.01
CA SER A 541 17.69 -10.30 -29.24
C SER A 541 17.16 -8.88 -29.05
N ALA A 542 17.61 -7.99 -29.93
CA ALA A 542 16.93 -6.73 -30.16
C ALA A 542 15.71 -7.01 -31.04
N VAL A 543 14.54 -6.55 -30.63
CA VAL A 543 13.29 -6.71 -31.35
C VAL A 543 12.68 -5.34 -31.66
N TYR A 544 12.27 -5.13 -32.90
CA TYR A 544 11.43 -4.01 -33.29
C TYR A 544 9.97 -4.46 -33.30
N ILE A 545 9.08 -3.62 -32.77
CA ILE A 545 7.64 -3.86 -32.69
C ILE A 545 6.97 -2.95 -33.73
N TYR A 546 6.34 -3.54 -34.75
CA TYR A 546 5.65 -2.78 -35.81
C TYR A 546 4.56 -1.83 -35.30
N ASN A 547 4.34 -0.79 -36.08
CA ASN A 547 3.18 0.08 -36.00
C ASN A 547 2.13 -0.31 -37.06
N GLN A 548 0.85 -0.34 -36.67
CA GLN A 548 -0.28 -0.63 -37.57
C GLN A 548 -0.73 0.57 -38.41
N PHE A 549 -0.25 1.77 -38.08
CA PHE A 549 -0.81 3.03 -38.59
C PHE A 549 0.20 3.93 -39.30
N GLU A 550 1.50 3.76 -39.05
CA GLU A 550 2.58 4.57 -39.63
C GLU A 550 3.72 3.65 -40.09
N ASP A 551 4.48 4.11 -41.09
CA ASP A 551 5.68 3.41 -41.57
C ASP A 551 6.82 3.55 -40.54
N ALA A 552 7.65 2.51 -40.41
CA ALA A 552 8.78 2.49 -39.49
C ALA A 552 9.90 3.46 -39.91
N ASP A 553 10.54 4.13 -38.95
CA ASP A 553 11.71 5.00 -39.18
C ASP A 553 12.71 4.93 -38.01
N ASP A 554 12.86 3.76 -37.38
CA ASP A 554 13.46 3.68 -36.04
C ASP A 554 14.84 3.03 -36.02
N TRP A 555 15.70 3.56 -35.14
CA TRP A 555 17.12 3.26 -35.15
C TRP A 555 17.58 2.56 -33.88
N MET A 556 18.40 1.53 -34.07
CA MET A 556 19.30 1.00 -33.05
C MET A 556 20.74 1.28 -33.48
N ILE A 557 21.37 2.23 -32.82
CA ILE A 557 22.72 2.69 -33.13
C ILE A 557 23.72 2.10 -32.13
N SER A 558 24.83 1.59 -32.65
CA SER A 558 25.91 0.99 -31.88
C SER A 558 26.52 1.94 -30.86
N PRO A 559 27.36 1.42 -29.95
CA PRO A 559 28.29 2.24 -29.18
C PRO A 559 29.40 2.82 -30.07
N LEU A 560 30.24 3.67 -29.47
CA LEU A 560 31.38 4.31 -30.12
C LEU A 560 32.48 3.28 -30.47
N ILE A 561 32.88 3.21 -31.74
CA ILE A 561 33.88 2.24 -32.22
C ILE A 561 35.03 2.98 -32.90
N THR A 562 36.27 2.53 -32.67
CA THR A 562 37.44 2.97 -33.45
C THR A 562 37.70 2.00 -34.59
N PHE A 563 37.76 2.53 -35.82
CA PHE A 563 38.22 1.80 -37.00
C PHE A 563 39.53 2.39 -37.53
N GLU A 564 40.38 1.53 -38.07
CA GLU A 564 41.67 1.91 -38.64
C GLU A 564 41.52 2.38 -40.10
N ALA A 565 42.37 3.33 -40.51
CA ALA A 565 42.38 3.81 -41.89
C ALA A 565 42.73 2.70 -42.89
N ALA A 566 42.03 2.66 -44.02
CA ALA A 566 42.27 1.73 -45.13
C ALA A 566 42.18 0.23 -44.74
N THR A 567 41.50 -0.09 -43.65
CA THR A 567 41.21 -1.46 -43.23
C THR A 567 39.78 -1.83 -43.62
N THR A 568 39.60 -2.98 -44.27
CA THR A 568 38.26 -3.52 -44.54
C THR A 568 37.77 -4.30 -43.33
N TYR A 569 36.56 -4.00 -42.88
CA TYR A 569 35.89 -4.72 -41.80
C TYR A 569 34.68 -5.47 -42.35
N GLU A 570 34.31 -6.54 -41.66
CA GLU A 570 33.10 -7.32 -41.88
C GLU A 570 32.21 -7.16 -40.66
N LEU A 571 30.96 -6.74 -40.87
CA LEU A 571 29.87 -6.73 -39.89
C LEU A 571 28.94 -7.90 -40.21
N THR A 572 28.80 -8.83 -39.27
CA THR A 572 27.84 -9.93 -39.36
C THR A 572 26.79 -9.84 -38.27
N PHE A 573 25.58 -10.32 -38.56
CA PHE A 573 24.48 -10.40 -37.60
C PHE A 573 23.47 -11.43 -38.06
N LYS A 574 22.63 -11.91 -37.15
CA LYS A 574 21.48 -12.76 -37.47
C LYS A 574 20.20 -11.96 -37.34
N ALA A 575 19.28 -12.18 -38.28
CA ALA A 575 17.98 -11.54 -38.24
C ALA A 575 16.88 -12.44 -38.80
N TYR A 576 15.65 -12.22 -38.34
CA TYR A 576 14.45 -12.82 -38.92
C TYR A 576 13.19 -11.98 -38.62
N SER A 577 12.21 -12.07 -39.51
CA SER A 577 10.84 -11.57 -39.27
C SER A 577 10.00 -12.63 -38.57
N SER A 578 9.07 -12.26 -37.69
CA SER A 578 8.20 -13.24 -37.03
C SER A 578 7.19 -13.92 -37.96
N MET A 579 6.82 -13.28 -39.07
CA MET A 579 5.78 -13.79 -39.98
C MET A 579 6.17 -13.61 -41.46
N ALA A 580 6.03 -14.68 -42.25
CA ALA A 580 6.44 -14.69 -43.65
C ALA A 580 5.54 -13.81 -44.55
N GLU A 581 4.26 -13.69 -44.19
CA GLU A 581 3.29 -12.86 -44.91
C GLU A 581 3.49 -11.35 -44.68
N TYR A 582 4.24 -10.99 -43.64
CA TYR A 582 4.50 -9.61 -43.22
C TYR A 582 5.99 -9.43 -42.89
N PRO A 583 6.90 -9.56 -43.88
CA PRO A 583 8.34 -9.47 -43.65
C PRO A 583 8.78 -8.03 -43.38
N GLU A 584 9.53 -7.83 -42.31
CA GLU A 584 10.14 -6.55 -41.99
C GLU A 584 11.31 -6.23 -42.92
N SER A 585 11.64 -4.94 -43.07
CA SER A 585 12.72 -4.44 -43.90
C SER A 585 13.73 -3.65 -43.07
N LEU A 586 15.01 -3.76 -43.44
CA LEU A 586 16.11 -3.29 -42.62
C LEU A 586 17.21 -2.69 -43.50
N GLU A 587 17.69 -1.52 -43.10
CA GLU A 587 18.95 -0.97 -43.60
C GLU A 587 20.01 -1.00 -42.49
N VAL A 588 21.26 -1.22 -42.90
CA VAL A 588 22.44 -1.08 -42.04
C VAL A 588 23.28 0.05 -42.57
N ARG A 589 23.59 1.03 -41.71
CA ARG A 589 24.34 2.23 -42.09
C ARG A 589 25.54 2.48 -41.19
N LEU A 590 26.49 3.25 -41.69
CA LEU A 590 27.66 3.74 -40.96
C LEU A 590 27.61 5.27 -40.85
N GLY A 591 28.00 5.79 -39.68
CA GLY A 591 27.94 7.20 -39.35
C GLY A 591 29.03 7.67 -38.39
N ARG A 592 29.06 8.99 -38.18
CA ARG A 592 30.06 9.69 -37.32
C ARG A 592 29.48 10.20 -36.00
N ASP A 593 28.18 10.07 -35.81
CA ASP A 593 27.49 10.39 -34.57
C ASP A 593 26.33 9.40 -34.38
N ARG A 594 25.73 9.40 -33.19
CA ARG A 594 24.59 8.56 -32.80
C ARG A 594 23.25 9.21 -33.10
N THR A 595 23.13 9.86 -34.25
CA THR A 595 21.85 10.42 -34.74
C THR A 595 21.54 9.90 -36.13
N PRO A 596 20.25 9.82 -36.53
CA PRO A 596 19.87 9.37 -37.87
C PRO A 596 20.55 10.16 -38.99
N GLU A 597 20.69 11.48 -38.85
CA GLU A 597 21.30 12.35 -39.88
C GLU A 597 22.80 12.09 -40.07
N ALA A 598 23.47 11.57 -39.05
CA ALA A 598 24.89 11.25 -39.11
C ALA A 598 25.16 9.87 -39.72
N MET A 599 24.14 9.03 -39.91
CA MET A 599 24.21 7.68 -40.49
C MET A 599 24.14 7.71 -42.01
N THR A 600 25.14 8.32 -42.64
CA THR A 600 25.09 8.69 -44.06
C THR A 600 25.46 7.58 -45.05
N GLU A 601 26.29 6.62 -44.63
CA GLU A 601 26.82 5.59 -45.53
C GLU A 601 25.97 4.32 -45.44
N LEU A 602 25.37 3.88 -46.54
CA LEU A 602 24.59 2.64 -46.62
C LEU A 602 25.54 1.44 -46.77
N LEU A 603 25.49 0.50 -45.83
CA LEU A 603 26.29 -0.73 -45.84
C LEU A 603 25.51 -1.92 -46.40
N LEU A 604 24.23 -2.06 -46.02
CA LEU A 604 23.38 -3.16 -46.43
C LEU A 604 21.93 -2.70 -46.48
N GLU A 605 21.19 -3.15 -47.49
CA GLU A 605 19.76 -2.92 -47.64
C GLU A 605 19.08 -4.28 -47.79
N LEU A 606 18.17 -4.59 -46.88
CA LEU A 606 17.35 -5.80 -46.86
C LEU A 606 15.88 -5.38 -47.04
N PRO A 607 15.36 -5.37 -48.28
CA PRO A 607 13.97 -4.97 -48.52
C PRO A 607 12.97 -5.92 -47.89
N GLU A 608 13.37 -7.18 -47.63
CA GLU A 608 12.60 -8.16 -46.86
C GLU A 608 13.57 -9.03 -46.06
N VAL A 609 13.36 -9.13 -44.75
CA VAL A 609 14.04 -10.07 -43.86
C VAL A 609 13.18 -11.33 -43.75
N PRO A 610 13.68 -12.52 -44.14
CA PRO A 610 12.88 -13.75 -44.14
C PRO A 610 12.40 -14.14 -42.74
N ALA A 611 11.23 -14.79 -42.68
CA ALA A 611 10.77 -15.47 -41.48
C ALA A 611 11.43 -16.85 -41.29
N VAL A 612 11.33 -17.38 -40.07
CA VAL A 612 11.93 -18.67 -39.69
C VAL A 612 10.85 -19.74 -39.57
N ASP A 613 11.07 -20.88 -40.21
CA ASP A 613 10.24 -22.08 -40.12
C ASP A 613 11.10 -23.36 -40.15
N GLU A 614 10.46 -24.54 -40.20
CA GLU A 614 11.18 -25.83 -40.21
C GLU A 614 12.10 -26.00 -41.44
N ASP A 615 11.78 -25.37 -42.56
CA ASP A 615 12.51 -25.46 -43.82
C ASP A 615 13.49 -24.28 -44.02
N ASN A 616 13.31 -23.18 -43.28
CA ASN A 616 14.07 -21.94 -43.35
C ASN A 616 14.65 -21.55 -41.98
N PRO A 617 15.85 -22.03 -41.61
CA PRO A 617 16.50 -21.64 -40.35
C PRO A 617 16.93 -20.17 -40.37
N VAL A 618 17.16 -19.61 -39.17
CA VAL A 618 17.69 -18.25 -38.97
C VAL A 618 18.90 -18.00 -39.88
N GLN A 619 18.86 -16.89 -40.63
CA GLN A 619 19.91 -16.50 -41.54
C GLN A 619 20.92 -15.57 -40.88
N GLU A 620 22.19 -15.72 -41.27
CA GLU A 620 23.27 -14.79 -40.94
C GLU A 620 23.50 -13.87 -42.15
N PHE A 621 23.44 -12.57 -41.90
CA PHE A 621 23.72 -11.51 -42.87
C PHE A 621 25.13 -10.98 -42.63
N SER A 622 25.80 -10.57 -43.70
CA SER A 622 27.14 -10.00 -43.66
C SER A 622 27.23 -8.82 -44.63
N THR A 623 27.92 -7.77 -44.20
CA THR A 623 28.32 -6.65 -45.06
C THR A 623 29.75 -6.22 -44.74
N GLU A 624 30.39 -5.62 -45.73
CA GLU A 624 31.77 -5.17 -45.66
C GLU A 624 31.86 -3.68 -45.91
N PHE A 625 32.75 -3.03 -45.17
CA PHE A 625 32.99 -1.60 -45.33
C PHE A 625 34.47 -1.29 -45.13
N THR A 626 34.92 -0.15 -45.65
CA THR A 626 36.29 0.32 -45.48
C THR A 626 36.27 1.78 -45.11
N THR A 627 36.96 2.12 -44.03
CA THR A 627 37.07 3.48 -43.54
C THR A 627 38.28 4.17 -44.17
N ASP A 628 38.08 5.34 -44.78
CA ASP A 628 39.14 6.09 -45.46
C ASP A 628 40.15 6.72 -44.47
N ASP A 629 39.69 7.00 -43.25
CA ASP A 629 40.46 7.56 -42.14
C ASP A 629 40.28 6.76 -40.86
N GLU A 630 41.33 6.76 -40.05
CA GLU A 630 41.24 6.32 -38.66
C GLU A 630 40.32 7.28 -37.92
N GLY A 631 39.30 6.74 -37.26
CA GLY A 631 38.31 7.58 -36.65
C GLY A 631 37.32 6.83 -35.78
N LEU A 632 36.46 7.63 -35.17
CA LEU A 632 35.34 7.17 -34.38
C LEU A 632 34.11 7.06 -35.28
N TYR A 633 33.45 5.91 -35.20
CA TYR A 633 32.29 5.57 -36.02
C TYR A 633 31.24 4.85 -35.19
N PHE A 634 30.05 4.80 -35.78
CA PHE A 634 28.90 4.04 -35.31
C PHE A 634 28.29 3.30 -36.49
N TYR A 635 27.79 2.09 -36.28
CA TYR A 635 26.86 1.47 -37.22
C TYR A 635 25.44 1.57 -36.66
N GLY A 636 24.44 1.65 -37.53
CA GLY A 636 23.03 1.72 -37.17
C GLY A 636 22.23 0.67 -37.92
N PHE A 637 21.30 0.03 -37.20
CA PHE A 637 20.22 -0.77 -37.76
C PHE A 637 18.98 0.12 -37.83
N HIS A 638 18.45 0.32 -39.03
CA HIS A 638 17.32 1.20 -39.31
C HIS A 638 16.18 0.39 -39.91
N VAL A 639 15.05 0.33 -39.20
CA VAL A 639 13.85 -0.34 -39.72
C VAL A 639 13.10 0.63 -40.61
N VAL A 640 12.81 0.18 -41.84
CA VAL A 640 12.17 1.00 -42.89
C VAL A 640 10.90 0.35 -43.45
N SER A 641 10.31 -0.55 -42.66
CA SER A 641 9.12 -1.32 -43.01
C SER A 641 7.89 -0.41 -43.20
N PRO A 642 7.04 -0.68 -44.21
CA PRO A 642 5.73 -0.04 -44.27
C PRO A 642 4.88 -0.36 -43.02
N MET A 643 3.87 0.46 -42.75
CA MET A 643 2.89 0.18 -41.69
C MET A 643 2.28 -1.22 -41.85
N PHE A 644 1.82 -1.81 -40.73
CA PHE A 644 1.10 -3.09 -40.70
C PHE A 644 1.96 -4.32 -41.08
N HIS A 645 3.19 -4.38 -40.55
CA HIS A 645 4.04 -5.58 -40.62
C HIS A 645 4.03 -6.37 -39.28
N GLU A 646 5.18 -6.86 -38.79
CA GLU A 646 5.25 -7.70 -37.60
C GLU A 646 6.57 -7.45 -36.80
N TYR A 647 7.16 -8.46 -36.15
CA TYR A 647 8.34 -8.26 -35.30
C TYR A 647 9.61 -8.59 -36.08
N LEU A 648 10.59 -7.68 -36.04
CA LEU A 648 11.94 -7.91 -36.56
C LEU A 648 12.87 -8.23 -35.40
N TYR A 649 13.57 -9.36 -35.47
CA TYR A 649 14.57 -9.77 -34.49
C TYR A 649 15.98 -9.62 -35.05
N ILE A 650 16.92 -9.05 -34.27
CA ILE A 650 18.35 -8.95 -34.58
C ILE A 650 19.20 -9.40 -33.38
N PHE A 651 20.19 -10.25 -33.62
CA PHE A 651 21.10 -10.74 -32.59
C PHE A 651 22.42 -11.25 -33.18
N ASP A 652 23.35 -11.67 -32.32
CA ASP A 652 24.66 -12.22 -32.71
C ASP A 652 25.48 -11.26 -33.60
N ILE A 653 25.48 -9.97 -33.26
CA ILE A 653 26.11 -8.88 -34.02
C ILE A 653 27.61 -8.89 -33.77
N LYS A 654 28.44 -9.00 -34.81
CA LYS A 654 29.91 -9.07 -34.72
C LYS A 654 30.56 -8.16 -35.73
N VAL A 655 31.68 -7.53 -35.35
CA VAL A 655 32.53 -6.79 -36.28
C VAL A 655 33.96 -7.27 -36.16
N GLN A 656 34.60 -7.57 -37.29
CA GLN A 656 35.98 -8.05 -37.36
C GLN A 656 36.71 -7.50 -38.60
N ALA A 657 38.03 -7.41 -38.57
CA ALA A 657 38.80 -7.04 -39.77
C ALA A 657 38.74 -8.18 -40.81
N LYS A 658 38.53 -7.84 -42.08
CA LYS A 658 38.48 -8.79 -43.19
C LYS A 658 39.90 -9.23 -43.58
N GLY A 659 40.10 -10.54 -43.79
CA GLY A 659 41.42 -11.14 -43.96
C GLY A 659 41.98 -11.79 -42.68
N SER A 660 41.23 -11.72 -41.58
CA SER A 660 41.49 -12.46 -40.34
C SER A 660 40.97 -13.91 -40.36
N GLY A 661 40.41 -14.38 -41.49
CA GLY A 661 39.64 -15.62 -41.55
C GLY A 661 40.43 -16.83 -42.07
N GLN A 662 41.06 -17.59 -41.17
CA GLN A 662 40.79 -19.02 -40.93
C GLN A 662 41.87 -19.61 -40.03
N GLY A 663 41.43 -19.90 -38.82
CA GLY A 663 42.16 -20.57 -37.77
C GLY A 663 41.63 -20.02 -36.46
N LEU A 664 41.10 -20.89 -35.61
CA LEU A 664 41.56 -20.85 -34.24
C LEU A 664 43.09 -20.95 -34.33
N SER A 665 43.77 -19.81 -34.51
CA SER A 665 45.15 -19.72 -34.12
C SER A 665 45.09 -19.89 -32.62
N ASP A 666 45.38 -21.12 -32.19
CA ASP A 666 46.24 -21.35 -31.06
C ASP A 666 47.23 -20.17 -31.05
N ASN A 667 46.94 -19.18 -30.20
CA ASN A 667 47.72 -17.97 -30.18
C ASN A 667 49.08 -18.42 -29.70
N THR A 668 50.01 -18.59 -30.64
CA THR A 668 51.36 -19.08 -30.43
C THR A 668 52.14 -18.03 -29.68
N GLN A 669 51.93 -17.99 -28.37
CA GLN A 669 52.98 -17.94 -27.38
C GLN A 669 52.48 -18.74 -26.17
N GLN A 670 52.63 -20.05 -26.21
CA GLN A 670 52.62 -20.83 -24.98
C GLN A 670 53.94 -21.56 -24.88
N SER A 671 54.59 -21.43 -23.73
CA SER A 671 55.80 -22.17 -23.35
C SER A 671 55.54 -23.68 -23.21
N ILE A 672 54.34 -24.15 -23.59
CA ILE A 672 53.86 -25.53 -23.47
C ILE A 672 53.14 -25.96 -24.75
N ARG A 673 53.15 -27.27 -25.04
CA ARG A 673 52.44 -27.90 -26.16
C ARG A 673 51.49 -28.97 -25.63
N VAL A 674 50.22 -28.91 -26.03
CA VAL A 674 49.17 -29.82 -25.56
C VAL A 674 48.68 -30.73 -26.70
N VAL A 675 48.50 -32.01 -26.41
CA VAL A 675 47.96 -33.02 -27.33
C VAL A 675 46.89 -33.83 -26.60
N THR A 676 45.74 -34.05 -27.23
CA THR A 676 44.65 -34.86 -26.67
C THR A 676 44.42 -36.13 -27.50
N GLY A 677 43.97 -37.19 -26.82
CA GLY A 677 43.59 -38.48 -27.40
C GLY A 677 42.44 -39.10 -26.60
N GLU A 678 42.05 -40.32 -26.96
CA GLU A 678 40.94 -41.03 -26.31
C GLU A 678 41.22 -41.21 -24.81
N ARG A 679 40.49 -40.46 -23.99
CA ARG A 679 40.65 -40.35 -22.54
C ARG A 679 42.05 -39.93 -22.08
N HIS A 680 42.76 -39.14 -22.89
CA HIS A 680 44.18 -38.86 -22.67
C HIS A 680 44.56 -37.41 -22.97
N LEU A 681 45.43 -36.85 -22.12
CA LEU A 681 46.00 -35.50 -22.23
C LEU A 681 47.52 -35.57 -22.02
N SER A 682 48.28 -35.15 -23.04
CA SER A 682 49.73 -35.03 -23.03
C SER A 682 50.14 -33.56 -23.10
N ILE A 683 51.04 -33.11 -22.23
CA ILE A 683 51.57 -31.75 -22.22
C ILE A 683 53.09 -31.79 -22.19
N ASN A 684 53.73 -31.15 -23.16
CA ASN A 684 55.17 -30.90 -23.18
C ASN A 684 55.44 -29.45 -22.72
N ASN A 685 56.10 -29.29 -21.57
CA ASN A 685 56.41 -28.03 -20.88
C ASN A 685 57.93 -27.84 -20.77
N PRO A 686 58.63 -27.53 -21.89
CA PRO A 686 60.10 -27.48 -21.92
C PRO A 686 60.70 -26.48 -20.93
N GLU A 687 59.95 -25.43 -20.57
CA GLU A 687 60.39 -24.37 -19.65
C GLU A 687 60.09 -24.65 -18.17
N ARG A 688 59.40 -25.76 -17.86
CA ARG A 688 59.03 -26.16 -16.49
C ARG A 688 58.25 -25.08 -15.74
N LEU A 689 57.32 -24.44 -16.42
CA LEU A 689 56.41 -23.47 -15.80
C LEU A 689 55.52 -24.16 -14.75
N GLU A 690 55.11 -23.42 -13.71
CA GLU A 690 54.09 -23.91 -12.78
C GLU A 690 52.73 -23.99 -13.47
N MET A 691 52.23 -25.20 -13.69
CA MET A 691 50.97 -25.46 -14.37
C MET A 691 49.92 -26.03 -13.43
N ALA A 692 48.66 -25.64 -13.64
CA ALA A 692 47.50 -26.21 -12.97
C ALA A 692 46.41 -26.55 -13.99
N ILE A 693 45.91 -27.77 -13.94
CA ILE A 693 44.87 -28.28 -14.84
C ILE A 693 43.58 -28.42 -14.04
N TYR A 694 42.47 -27.94 -14.59
CA TYR A 694 41.16 -27.95 -13.96
C TYR A 694 40.12 -28.60 -14.88
N ASP A 695 39.11 -29.23 -14.28
CA ASP A 695 37.88 -29.56 -14.99
C ASP A 695 36.95 -28.33 -15.09
N THR A 696 35.84 -28.45 -15.83
CA THR A 696 34.84 -27.38 -16.00
C THR A 696 34.13 -26.97 -14.70
N ARG A 697 34.28 -27.74 -13.62
CA ARG A 697 33.73 -27.42 -12.29
C ARG A 697 34.73 -26.65 -11.43
N GLY A 698 35.92 -26.37 -11.97
CA GLY A 698 37.01 -25.69 -11.26
C GLY A 698 37.80 -26.59 -10.31
N ILE A 699 37.62 -27.92 -10.38
CA ILE A 699 38.36 -28.86 -9.55
C ILE A 699 39.76 -29.08 -10.14
N SER A 700 40.80 -28.90 -9.33
CA SER A 700 42.18 -29.12 -9.74
C SER A 700 42.42 -30.61 -10.00
N VAL A 701 42.72 -30.94 -11.26
CA VAL A 701 43.03 -32.29 -11.74
C VAL A 701 44.51 -32.62 -11.52
N CYS A 702 45.39 -31.66 -11.83
CA CYS A 702 46.83 -31.81 -11.69
C CYS A 702 47.48 -30.44 -11.42
N ARG A 703 48.55 -30.40 -10.61
CA ARG A 703 49.46 -29.26 -10.53
C ARG A 703 50.88 -29.78 -10.61
N THR A 704 51.67 -29.25 -11.53
CA THR A 704 53.03 -29.73 -11.78
C THR A 704 53.86 -28.67 -12.52
N ASN A 705 55.17 -28.83 -12.48
CA ASN A 705 56.12 -28.13 -13.33
C ASN A 705 57.01 -29.10 -14.13
N ASP A 706 56.57 -30.36 -14.26
CA ASP A 706 57.27 -31.38 -15.04
C ASP A 706 57.35 -30.97 -16.51
N SER A 707 58.42 -31.42 -17.17
CA SER A 707 58.65 -31.12 -18.59
C SER A 707 57.75 -31.90 -19.52
N ASP A 708 57.22 -33.03 -19.06
CA ASP A 708 56.31 -33.89 -19.81
C ASP A 708 55.26 -34.42 -18.83
N VAL A 709 53.99 -34.19 -19.16
CA VAL A 709 52.84 -34.55 -18.32
C VAL A 709 51.92 -35.43 -19.14
N GLU A 710 51.60 -36.61 -18.62
CA GLU A 710 50.69 -37.56 -19.23
C GLU A 710 49.57 -37.90 -18.26
N LEU A 711 48.32 -37.65 -18.66
CA LEU A 711 47.14 -37.85 -17.83
C LEU A 711 46.09 -38.68 -18.56
N GLU A 712 45.52 -39.67 -17.87
CA GLU A 712 44.28 -40.31 -18.30
C GLU A 712 43.09 -39.59 -17.67
N LEU A 713 42.25 -38.98 -18.49
CA LEU A 713 41.16 -38.11 -18.08
C LEU A 713 39.85 -38.56 -18.75
N PRO A 714 38.69 -38.46 -18.07
CA PRO A 714 37.39 -38.62 -18.74
C PRO A 714 37.21 -37.66 -19.92
N GLU A 715 36.34 -38.02 -20.85
CA GLU A 715 35.93 -37.12 -21.94
C GLU A 715 35.35 -35.82 -21.36
N GLY A 716 35.80 -34.68 -21.87
CA GLY A 716 35.37 -33.39 -21.36
C GLY A 716 36.32 -32.24 -21.66
N ILE A 717 35.93 -31.05 -21.24
CA ILE A 717 36.73 -29.83 -21.39
C ILE A 717 37.61 -29.64 -20.15
N TYR A 718 38.87 -29.30 -20.40
CA TYR A 718 39.87 -29.02 -19.38
C TYR A 718 40.50 -27.65 -19.58
N ILE A 719 40.81 -26.98 -18.47
CA ILE A 719 41.45 -25.67 -18.44
C ILE A 719 42.86 -25.83 -17.88
N ILE A 720 43.87 -25.46 -18.67
CA ILE A 720 45.28 -25.49 -18.29
C ILE A 720 45.70 -24.05 -18.02
N LYS A 721 46.12 -23.78 -16.79
CA LYS A 721 46.59 -22.49 -16.33
C LYS A 721 48.09 -22.54 -16.11
N THR A 722 48.79 -21.57 -16.68
CA THR A 722 50.22 -21.34 -16.55
C THR A 722 50.45 -19.87 -16.17
N PRO A 723 51.68 -19.44 -15.82
CA PRO A 723 51.96 -18.03 -15.51
C PRO A 723 51.82 -17.11 -16.73
N ASP A 724 52.01 -17.66 -17.93
CA ASP A 724 51.93 -16.97 -19.23
C ASP A 724 50.52 -16.98 -19.84
N GLY A 725 49.57 -17.78 -19.32
CA GLY A 725 48.20 -17.73 -19.80
C GLY A 725 47.28 -18.87 -19.35
N VAL A 726 46.13 -18.97 -20.03
CA VAL A 726 45.14 -20.03 -19.83
C VAL A 726 44.77 -20.63 -21.18
N GLN A 727 44.87 -21.96 -21.29
CA GLN A 727 44.46 -22.73 -22.47
C GLN A 727 43.24 -23.59 -22.13
N LYS A 728 42.28 -23.70 -23.06
CA LYS A 728 41.14 -24.62 -22.97
C LYS A 728 41.35 -25.75 -23.98
N THR A 729 41.18 -27.00 -23.55
CA THR A 729 41.34 -28.17 -24.42
C THR A 729 40.19 -29.17 -24.21
N MET A 730 39.93 -30.01 -25.21
CA MET A 730 38.91 -31.07 -25.16
C MET A 730 39.60 -32.44 -25.23
N VAL A 731 39.36 -33.26 -24.22
CA VAL A 731 39.74 -34.68 -24.20
C VAL A 731 38.58 -35.47 -24.79
N HIS A 732 38.88 -36.25 -25.83
CA HIS A 732 37.92 -37.05 -26.60
C HIS A 732 37.79 -38.48 -26.10
#